data_AF-A0A517X3E2-F1
#
_entry.id   AF-A0A517X3E2-F1
#
_cell.length_a   1.000
_cell.length_b   1.000
_cell.length_c   1.000
_cell.angle_alpha   90.00
_cell.angle_beta   90.00
_cell.angle_gamma   90.00
#
_symmetry.space_group_name_H-M   'P 1'
#
loop_
_entity.id
_entity.type
_entity.pdbx_description
1 polymer ?
#
loop_
_entity_poly.entity_id
_entity_poly.type
_entity_poly.pdbx_seq_one_letter_code
_entity_poly.pdbx_strand_id
1 'polypeptide(L)'
;MSHRLLFLLTISQIITTFTISQAAPPVPPSNNKGGEFFDPADSLKKFTVPQDLKIEQVLAEPYVKQPIFQNFDERGRMWVINYLQYPYPEGLRVLSKDKHLRAVYDKVPLPPPHHERGADKITIHEDTDGDGKYDKHKTFIDGLNIASSFVKGRGGVWVLNPPYLLFYPDHNNDDVPDGDPVVHLEGFGLEDTHSVVNSLRWGPDGWLYSSQGSTVSGKVKKPGQKDKEAIASLGQLIWRYHPEKKIYEIFAEGGGNAFGVEVDKKGRIYSGHNGGNTRGFHYTQGSYYQKGFGKHGPLSNPYAFGYFQAMKHAKVPRFTHNFIIYEANTLPSKYHGHLFGIEPLQGRVVESQISDDGSSYKTEDLQRPVATTDKRFRPVDIKLGPDGAIYFCDMYEPQIAHLQHYQGNVEKGDGRIYRINAKDARPVAPFDLGKKTSLELIAVLDHPNKWYRQQALRLFGDRKDATVIPALKQKLFDSEGQSALEALWALNLSGGLDEKIARRSLQHKDPFVRAWTIRLLCDENQVPAKIGQQLIALALTEPHVQVRSQLASSSKRLPAEIGLPIAFNLLSRSEDLEDIHIPLILWWSLEKRVAKNREALLDYFSKAEVWQYPLVEKYILERMMRRFASTGSRNDLMVCAKLLELAPEKSHAEILMSGFETAMKGRSQTSFPKALVIAMSKYGGQSISLGIRQGDKAAIAKALKVVANSKADNQKRLDYIQIFGEVKVTQCIPVLLKIIKTSSDLQMQIASINALQQYPDETIGKVVTAQYPEMSDDLRSAAQTLVSIRKPWTREFLTALDAGKINKETVPVETARKMTVYSDANIANLISKHFGSISGATTEEMQKKIAAYQQTLETSKESPDRYAGEKLFQKHCGKCHKLFGEGGEIGPDLTTFKRDDVGRMLVNIVNPSAEIREGFETFLVVTEDGRTVNGFLADQDNNVIVMRSADGQSITIERDNIDEMLPQKKSLMPEGLFNKLTEKEIRDLFSYLRSSQPLP
;
A
#
# COMPACT_ATOMS: atom_id res chain seq x y z
N MET A 1 59.33 -30.22 65.62
CA MET A 1 60.10 -31.06 64.68
C MET A 1 59.89 -30.49 63.29
N SER A 2 61.00 -30.05 62.67
CA SER A 2 61.18 -29.56 61.28
C SER A 2 60.20 -28.47 60.79
N HIS A 3 60.14 -27.33 61.49
CA HIS A 3 60.77 -26.02 61.17
C HIS A 3 59.93 -25.09 60.27
N ARG A 4 59.11 -24.30 60.97
CA ARG A 4 58.55 -22.98 60.59
C ARG A 4 59.66 -21.91 60.62
N LEU A 5 59.55 -20.87 59.80
CA LEU A 5 59.94 -19.47 60.08
C LEU A 5 59.12 -18.56 59.12
N LEU A 6 58.22 -17.67 59.57
CA LEU A 6 58.40 -16.27 60.05
C LEU A 6 59.17 -15.40 59.01
N PHE A 7 58.85 -14.14 58.64
CA PHE A 7 58.02 -13.05 59.17
C PHE A 7 57.94 -11.92 58.07
N LEU A 8 56.76 -11.33 57.81
CA LEU A 8 56.35 -9.91 58.00
C LEU A 8 57.18 -8.75 57.37
N LEU A 9 56.44 -7.87 56.66
CA LEU A 9 56.44 -6.37 56.63
C LEU A 9 56.74 -5.61 55.31
N THR A 10 55.63 -5.16 54.68
CA THR A 10 55.25 -3.79 54.23
C THR A 10 55.95 -2.96 53.13
N ILE A 11 55.07 -2.40 52.27
CA ILE A 11 55.03 -1.10 51.52
C ILE A 11 55.78 -0.99 50.17
N SER A 12 55.04 -0.88 49.05
CA SER A 12 54.77 0.39 48.31
C SER A 12 54.10 0.12 46.93
N GLN A 13 53.45 1.15 46.38
CA GLN A 13 52.63 1.20 45.16
C GLN A 13 53.41 0.94 43.85
N ILE A 14 52.71 0.49 42.79
CA ILE A 14 52.58 1.11 41.44
C ILE A 14 52.19 0.09 40.32
N ILE A 15 50.99 0.32 39.75
CA ILE A 15 50.57 0.31 38.33
C ILE A 15 50.53 -1.01 37.48
N THR A 16 49.34 -1.19 36.86
CA THR A 16 48.95 -1.85 35.59
C THR A 16 48.60 -3.35 35.48
N THR A 17 47.31 -3.56 35.18
CA THR A 17 46.69 -4.47 34.18
C THR A 17 46.93 -5.98 34.26
N PHE A 18 45.87 -6.72 34.57
CA PHE A 18 45.08 -7.50 33.59
C PHE A 18 43.99 -8.28 34.37
N THR A 19 42.71 -7.98 34.14
CA THR A 19 41.61 -8.87 34.54
C THR A 19 40.91 -9.37 33.29
N ILE A 20 41.17 -10.64 33.00
CA ILE A 20 40.48 -11.47 32.02
C ILE A 20 39.04 -11.64 32.50
N SER A 21 38.08 -11.03 31.80
CA SER A 21 36.66 -11.38 31.91
C SER A 21 36.39 -12.57 30.99
N GLN A 22 35.89 -13.67 31.55
CA GLN A 22 35.49 -14.88 30.82
C GLN A 22 34.48 -14.54 29.72
N ALA A 23 34.86 -14.79 28.47
CA ALA A 23 33.94 -14.84 27.34
C ALA A 23 33.08 -16.11 27.44
N ALA A 24 31.78 -15.96 27.20
CA ALA A 24 30.88 -17.10 27.01
C ALA A 24 31.33 -17.94 25.79
N PRO A 25 31.14 -19.27 25.80
CA PRO A 25 31.61 -20.14 24.73
C PRO A 25 30.87 -19.86 23.41
N PRO A 26 31.54 -19.99 22.25
CA PRO A 26 30.91 -19.81 20.96
C PRO A 26 29.84 -20.88 20.74
N VAL A 27 28.63 -20.44 20.43
CA VAL A 27 27.54 -21.31 19.96
C VAL A 27 27.97 -21.90 18.60
N PRO A 28 27.82 -23.21 18.35
CA PRO A 28 28.22 -23.79 17.07
C PRO A 28 27.36 -23.21 15.94
N PRO A 29 27.94 -22.94 14.75
CA PRO A 29 27.16 -22.45 13.62
C PRO A 29 26.14 -23.52 13.19
N SER A 30 24.86 -23.17 13.26
CA SER A 30 23.79 -24.00 12.72
C SER A 30 23.96 -24.15 11.21
N ASN A 31 23.91 -25.39 10.71
CA ASN A 31 24.05 -25.73 9.30
C ASN A 31 23.11 -24.91 8.36
N ASN A 32 23.70 -23.89 7.76
CA ASN A 32 23.55 -23.38 6.39
C ASN A 32 22.13 -23.28 5.76
N LYS A 33 21.49 -22.10 5.89
CA LYS A 33 20.58 -21.50 4.87
C LYS A 33 20.69 -19.96 4.74
N GLY A 34 21.76 -19.34 5.25
CA GLY A 34 21.91 -17.87 5.36
C GLY A 34 23.00 -17.20 4.51
N GLY A 35 23.79 -17.97 3.75
CA GLY A 35 24.98 -17.45 3.07
C GLY A 35 26.19 -17.36 4.00
N GLU A 36 27.38 -17.49 3.42
CA GLU A 36 28.67 -17.37 4.13
C GLU A 36 28.87 -15.95 4.65
N PHE A 37 29.39 -15.82 5.87
CA PHE A 37 29.85 -14.54 6.41
C PHE A 37 31.19 -14.18 5.78
N PHE A 38 31.32 -12.94 5.29
CA PHE A 38 32.57 -12.40 4.78
C PHE A 38 32.97 -11.18 5.58
N ASP A 39 34.25 -11.07 5.91
CA ASP A 39 34.81 -9.82 6.41
C ASP A 39 34.59 -8.68 5.40
N PRO A 40 34.52 -7.41 5.85
CA PRO A 40 34.13 -6.29 4.99
C PRO A 40 34.96 -6.19 3.70
N ALA A 41 36.29 -6.35 3.80
CA ALA A 41 37.20 -6.31 2.66
C ALA A 41 36.98 -7.45 1.65
N ASP A 42 36.57 -8.64 2.10
CA ASP A 42 36.29 -9.77 1.23
C ASP A 42 34.91 -9.67 0.59
N SER A 43 33.92 -9.16 1.33
CA SER A 43 32.60 -8.82 0.78
C SER A 43 32.70 -7.77 -0.33
N LEU A 44 33.55 -6.74 -0.16
CA LEU A 44 33.78 -5.73 -1.20
C LEU A 44 34.25 -6.33 -2.53
N LYS A 45 35.11 -7.37 -2.49
CA LYS A 45 35.61 -8.07 -3.69
C LYS A 45 34.53 -8.87 -4.43
N LYS A 46 33.38 -9.13 -3.79
CA LYS A 46 32.27 -9.90 -4.38
C LYS A 46 31.33 -9.05 -5.24
N PHE A 47 31.48 -7.73 -5.22
CA PHE A 47 30.65 -6.82 -5.99
C PHE A 47 31.11 -6.69 -7.45
N THR A 48 30.13 -6.53 -8.32
CA THR A 48 30.30 -6.20 -9.74
C THR A 48 29.55 -4.89 -10.01
N VAL A 49 30.25 -3.95 -10.66
CA VAL A 49 29.71 -2.66 -11.11
C VAL A 49 30.11 -2.38 -12.57
N PRO A 50 29.38 -1.52 -13.30
CA PRO A 50 29.78 -1.05 -14.63
C PRO A 50 31.22 -0.51 -14.67
N GLN A 51 31.90 -0.66 -15.81
CA GLN A 51 33.32 -0.30 -15.95
C GLN A 51 33.63 1.19 -15.75
N ASP A 52 32.63 2.05 -15.92
CA ASP A 52 32.70 3.50 -15.73
C ASP A 52 32.37 3.94 -14.30
N LEU A 53 32.01 2.98 -13.43
CA LEU A 53 31.77 3.19 -12.01
C LEU A 53 32.83 2.45 -11.18
N LYS A 54 32.97 2.86 -9.92
CA LYS A 54 33.66 2.14 -8.86
C LYS A 54 32.75 1.99 -7.66
N ILE A 55 32.92 0.91 -6.90
CA ILE A 55 32.28 0.71 -5.60
C ILE A 55 33.34 0.77 -4.50
N GLU A 56 33.01 1.46 -3.42
CA GLU A 56 33.90 1.67 -2.27
C GLU A 56 33.14 1.34 -0.99
N GLN A 57 33.83 0.72 -0.04
CA GLN A 57 33.33 0.59 1.33
C GLN A 57 33.66 1.87 2.08
N VAL A 58 32.64 2.48 2.70
CA VAL A 58 32.73 3.78 3.37
C VAL A 58 32.83 3.60 4.88
N LEU A 59 31.92 2.82 5.46
CA LEU A 59 31.89 2.47 6.88
C LEU A 59 31.56 0.99 7.03
N ALA A 60 32.07 0.38 8.09
CA ALA A 60 31.78 -0.99 8.48
C ALA A 60 31.88 -1.10 10.02
N GLU A 61 31.68 -2.31 10.52
CA GLU A 61 31.88 -2.67 11.91
C GLU A 61 33.33 -2.34 12.36
N PRO A 62 33.55 -1.85 13.60
CA PRO A 62 32.56 -1.63 14.67
C PRO A 62 31.86 -0.26 14.62
N TYR A 63 32.15 0.60 13.64
CA TYR A 63 31.68 1.99 13.62
C TYR A 63 30.19 2.12 13.31
N VAL A 64 29.68 1.26 12.42
CA VAL A 64 28.26 1.14 12.11
C VAL A 64 27.81 -0.31 12.27
N LYS A 65 26.58 -0.49 12.76
CA LYS A 65 25.93 -1.78 12.96
C LYS A 65 24.43 -1.64 12.72
N GLN A 66 23.87 -2.56 11.94
CA GLN A 66 22.51 -2.54 11.41
C GLN A 66 22.09 -1.13 10.95
N PRO A 67 22.83 -0.51 10.00
CA PRO A 67 22.47 0.80 9.51
C PRO A 67 21.17 0.70 8.69
N ILE A 68 20.13 1.42 9.11
CA ILE A 68 18.84 1.44 8.40
C ILE A 68 18.50 2.80 7.78
N PHE A 69 19.25 3.84 8.15
CA PHE A 69 19.02 5.19 7.66
C PHE A 69 20.30 6.01 7.80
N GLN A 70 20.64 6.75 6.74
CA GLN A 70 21.76 7.69 6.74
C GLN A 70 21.35 9.05 6.17
N ASN A 71 22.05 10.11 6.55
CA ASN A 71 21.88 11.43 5.95
C ASN A 71 23.16 12.26 6.05
N PHE A 72 23.25 13.37 5.33
CA PHE A 72 24.40 14.27 5.37
C PHE A 72 24.02 15.66 5.88
N ASP A 73 24.86 16.24 6.73
CA ASP A 73 24.68 17.61 7.23
C ASP A 73 25.35 18.67 6.35
N GLU A 74 25.13 19.95 6.64
CA GLU A 74 25.67 21.08 5.87
C GLU A 74 27.22 21.16 5.79
N ARG A 75 27.93 20.33 6.57
CA ARG A 75 29.39 20.19 6.56
C ARG A 75 29.86 18.99 5.74
N GLY A 76 28.92 18.27 5.11
CA GLY A 76 29.20 17.07 4.33
C GLY A 76 29.43 15.80 5.17
N ARG A 77 29.23 15.86 6.50
CA ARG A 77 29.44 14.72 7.39
C ARG A 77 28.28 13.74 7.31
N MET A 78 28.57 12.45 7.41
CA MET A 78 27.56 11.40 7.35
C MET A 78 27.03 11.10 8.75
N TRP A 79 25.72 11.11 8.89
CA TRP A 79 25.01 10.70 10.10
C TRP A 79 24.32 9.37 9.83
N VAL A 80 24.31 8.46 10.82
CA VAL A 80 23.80 7.09 10.66
C VAL A 80 22.97 6.65 11.87
N ILE A 81 21.82 6.02 11.62
CA ILE A 81 21.09 5.26 12.64
C ILE A 81 21.68 3.86 12.74
N ASN A 82 22.05 3.46 13.95
CA ASN A 82 22.38 2.08 14.28
C ASN A 82 21.15 1.44 14.96
N TYR A 83 20.47 0.51 14.29
CA TYR A 83 19.15 -0.01 14.68
C TYR A 83 19.22 -1.27 15.54
N LEU A 84 19.96 -1.19 16.64
CA LEU A 84 20.35 -2.30 17.50
C LEU A 84 19.23 -2.87 18.38
N GLN A 85 18.17 -2.11 18.63
CA GLN A 85 17.09 -2.52 19.52
C GLN A 85 16.17 -3.58 18.89
N TYR A 86 15.97 -3.51 17.58
CA TYR A 86 15.07 -4.35 16.80
C TYR A 86 15.13 -5.85 17.21
N PRO A 87 13.99 -6.58 17.28
CA PRO A 87 12.68 -6.23 16.73
C PRO A 87 11.64 -5.68 17.69
N TYR A 88 11.89 -5.63 18.99
CA TYR A 88 10.88 -5.18 19.96
C TYR A 88 11.37 -3.96 20.74
N PRO A 89 10.48 -3.01 21.06
CA PRO A 89 10.87 -1.89 21.89
C PRO A 89 11.30 -2.34 23.28
N GLU A 90 12.35 -1.73 23.82
CA GLU A 90 12.79 -1.98 25.19
C GLU A 90 11.71 -1.57 26.20
N GLY A 91 11.59 -2.31 27.31
CA GLY A 91 10.64 -1.98 28.38
C GLY A 91 9.17 -2.32 28.12
N LEU A 92 8.86 -2.90 26.97
CA LEU A 92 7.51 -3.28 26.54
C LEU A 92 7.36 -4.80 26.48
N ARG A 93 6.23 -5.32 26.96
CA ARG A 93 5.90 -6.74 26.88
C ARG A 93 4.84 -6.98 25.81
N VAL A 94 5.15 -7.82 24.84
CA VAL A 94 4.15 -8.30 23.86
C VAL A 94 3.12 -9.18 24.58
N LEU A 95 1.88 -8.73 24.61
CA LEU A 95 0.75 -9.46 25.20
C LEU A 95 0.16 -10.47 24.21
N SER A 96 0.01 -10.05 22.95
CA SER A 96 -0.54 -10.89 21.90
C SER A 96 -0.07 -10.42 20.53
N LYS A 97 -0.28 -11.28 19.53
CA LYS A 97 -0.14 -10.93 18.12
C LYS A 97 -1.37 -11.41 17.38
N ASP A 98 -1.82 -10.62 16.42
CA ASP A 98 -2.86 -11.07 15.51
C ASP A 98 -2.32 -11.90 14.34
N LYS A 99 -3.20 -12.29 13.42
CA LYS A 99 -2.85 -13.08 12.22
C LYS A 99 -1.87 -12.38 11.27
N HIS A 100 -1.70 -11.07 11.38
CA HIS A 100 -0.76 -10.28 10.58
C HIS A 100 0.51 -9.94 11.37
N LEU A 101 0.72 -10.60 12.52
CA LEU A 101 1.84 -10.41 13.44
C LEU A 101 1.90 -9.01 14.07
N ARG A 102 0.78 -8.28 14.08
CA ARG A 102 0.68 -7.00 14.78
C ARG A 102 0.76 -7.24 16.27
N ALA A 103 1.78 -6.71 16.91
CA ALA A 103 1.98 -6.81 18.35
C ALA A 103 1.03 -5.88 19.11
N VAL A 104 0.44 -6.42 20.17
CA VAL A 104 -0.22 -5.65 21.23
C VAL A 104 0.71 -5.63 22.43
N TYR A 105 1.04 -4.43 22.91
CA TYR A 105 1.91 -4.25 24.07
C TYR A 105 1.08 -3.96 25.32
N ASP A 106 1.68 -4.19 26.49
CA ASP A 106 1.09 -3.95 27.81
C ASP A 106 0.91 -2.47 28.14
N LYS A 107 1.73 -1.60 27.53
CA LYS A 107 1.68 -0.15 27.71
C LYS A 107 2.26 0.56 26.49
N VAL A 108 2.04 1.88 26.45
CA VAL A 108 2.75 2.80 25.54
C VAL A 108 4.06 3.21 26.25
N PRO A 109 5.23 3.19 25.58
CA PRO A 109 6.48 3.64 26.19
C PRO A 109 6.38 5.14 26.48
N LEU A 110 6.95 5.60 27.60
CA LEU A 110 7.14 7.03 27.83
C LEU A 110 8.16 7.60 26.84
N PRO A 111 8.10 8.90 26.51
CA PRO A 111 9.14 9.54 25.69
C PRO A 111 10.41 9.76 26.53
N PRO A 112 11.59 9.90 25.89
CA PRO A 112 12.78 10.37 26.59
C PRO A 112 12.56 11.73 27.28
N PRO A 113 13.20 11.97 28.44
CA PRO A 113 14.20 11.11 29.12
C PRO A 113 13.59 10.06 30.08
N HIS A 114 12.26 9.90 30.10
CA HIS A 114 11.56 9.03 31.06
C HIS A 114 11.30 7.61 30.53
N HIS A 115 11.86 7.28 29.37
CA HIS A 115 11.69 6.00 28.72
C HIS A 115 12.61 4.92 29.31
N GLU A 116 12.28 3.66 29.05
CA GLU A 116 13.23 2.57 29.18
C GLU A 116 14.24 2.70 28.03
N ARG A 117 15.52 2.87 28.37
CA ARG A 117 16.58 3.13 27.39
C ARG A 117 16.80 1.91 26.51
N GLY A 118 16.56 2.06 25.20
CA GLY A 118 16.85 1.02 24.21
C GLY A 118 18.31 1.04 23.74
N ALA A 119 18.62 0.23 22.73
CA ALA A 119 19.97 0.08 22.20
C ALA A 119 20.29 0.97 20.98
N ASP A 120 19.29 1.62 20.38
CA ASP A 120 19.51 2.41 19.15
C ASP A 120 20.33 3.67 19.44
N LYS A 121 21.11 4.11 18.45
CA LYS A 121 21.91 5.33 18.54
C LYS A 121 22.09 6.02 17.19
N ILE A 122 22.36 7.32 17.24
CA ILE A 122 22.72 8.13 16.07
C ILE A 122 24.20 8.48 16.16
N THR A 123 24.97 8.16 15.12
CA THR A 123 26.41 8.42 15.02
C THR A 123 26.71 9.41 13.89
N ILE A 124 27.83 10.13 14.03
CA ILE A 124 28.36 11.10 13.07
C ILE A 124 29.74 10.62 12.64
N HIS A 125 29.97 10.65 11.34
CA HIS A 125 31.21 10.25 10.71
C HIS A 125 31.68 11.40 9.81
N GLU A 126 32.96 11.75 9.91
CA GLU A 126 33.59 12.85 9.20
C GLU A 126 34.86 12.37 8.49
N ASP A 127 35.04 12.83 7.26
CA ASP A 127 36.27 12.78 6.49
C ASP A 127 36.97 14.14 6.69
N THR A 128 38.00 14.16 7.53
CA THR A 128 38.59 15.43 8.03
C THR A 128 39.62 16.03 7.09
N ASP A 129 40.21 15.23 6.20
CA ASP A 129 41.21 15.66 5.22
C ASP A 129 40.71 15.66 3.77
N GLY A 130 39.52 15.12 3.53
CA GLY A 130 38.88 15.06 2.23
C GLY A 130 39.48 14.00 1.31
N ASP A 131 40.11 12.95 1.84
CA ASP A 131 40.65 11.84 1.04
C ASP A 131 39.56 10.84 0.58
N GLY A 132 38.33 11.01 1.06
CA GLY A 132 37.18 10.17 0.77
C GLY A 132 36.95 9.06 1.80
N LYS A 133 37.75 8.96 2.86
CA LYS A 133 37.60 8.03 3.97
C LYS A 133 37.19 8.78 5.23
N TYR A 134 36.31 8.15 6.00
CA TYR A 134 35.80 8.72 7.23
C TYR A 134 36.73 8.31 8.38
N ASP A 135 37.53 9.24 8.88
CA ASP A 135 38.55 9.00 9.92
C ASP A 135 38.10 9.41 11.33
N LYS A 136 37.02 10.20 11.45
CA LYS A 136 36.52 10.69 12.73
C LYS A 136 35.09 10.22 12.97
N HIS A 137 34.84 9.73 14.18
CA HIS A 137 33.56 9.13 14.56
C HIS A 137 33.10 9.62 15.93
N LYS A 138 31.83 9.99 16.06
CA LYS A 138 31.20 10.49 17.30
C LYS A 138 29.80 9.89 17.44
N THR A 139 29.36 9.68 18.67
CA THR A 139 27.93 9.41 18.96
C THR A 139 27.25 10.74 19.29
N PHE A 140 26.14 11.06 18.62
CA PHE A 140 25.32 12.24 18.89
C PHE A 140 24.38 11.97 20.07
N ILE A 141 23.63 10.87 19.99
CA ILE A 141 22.70 10.42 21.03
C ILE A 141 22.60 8.89 21.02
N ASP A 142 22.42 8.30 22.20
CA ASP A 142 22.20 6.88 22.40
C ASP A 142 20.98 6.62 23.32
N GLY A 143 20.69 5.34 23.57
CA GLY A 143 19.57 4.97 24.42
C GLY A 143 18.21 5.04 23.73
N LEU A 144 18.17 5.21 22.41
CA LEU A 144 16.94 5.32 21.63
C LEU A 144 16.27 3.95 21.46
N ASN A 145 14.99 3.97 21.09
CA ASN A 145 14.15 2.78 21.07
C ASN A 145 13.30 2.74 19.79
N ILE A 146 13.63 1.81 18.87
CA ILE A 146 13.01 1.68 17.54
C ILE A 146 13.15 2.99 16.73
N ALA A 147 14.28 3.68 16.87
CA ALA A 147 14.54 4.91 16.14
C ALA A 147 14.74 4.63 14.64
N SER A 148 13.94 5.28 13.78
CA SER A 148 13.80 4.89 12.37
C SER A 148 14.38 5.87 11.37
N SER A 149 14.45 7.16 11.70
CA SER A 149 15.11 8.19 10.88
C SER A 149 15.32 9.49 11.66
N PHE A 150 16.16 10.37 11.14
CA PHE A 150 16.40 11.70 11.70
C PHE A 150 16.70 12.74 10.61
N VAL A 151 16.61 14.02 10.95
CA VAL A 151 17.11 15.11 10.10
C VAL A 151 17.52 16.33 10.93
N LYS A 152 18.66 16.95 10.58
CA LYS A 152 19.12 18.19 11.21
C LYS A 152 18.35 19.40 10.67
N GLY A 153 18.10 20.40 11.51
CA GLY A 153 17.53 21.69 11.10
C GLY A 153 16.78 22.40 12.22
N ARG A 154 16.59 23.71 12.06
CA ARG A 154 15.99 24.59 13.07
C ARG A 154 16.73 24.58 14.42
N GLY A 155 18.06 24.52 14.37
CA GLY A 155 18.92 24.58 15.56
C GLY A 155 18.93 23.29 16.40
N GLY A 156 18.74 22.14 15.76
CA GLY A 156 18.75 20.84 16.43
C GLY A 156 18.57 19.66 15.48
N VAL A 157 18.21 18.51 16.05
CA VAL A 157 17.99 17.25 15.32
C VAL A 157 16.59 16.71 15.61
N TRP A 158 15.82 16.52 14.55
CA TRP A 158 14.52 15.86 14.59
C TRP A 158 14.70 14.35 14.48
N VAL A 159 14.08 13.59 15.37
CA VAL A 159 14.25 12.13 15.45
C VAL A 159 12.88 11.45 15.49
N LEU A 160 12.64 10.52 14.56
CA LEU A 160 11.53 9.58 14.67
C LEU A 160 11.95 8.43 15.59
N ASN A 161 11.37 8.43 16.78
CA ASN A 161 11.47 7.38 17.78
C ASN A 161 10.03 6.96 18.14
N PRO A 162 9.35 6.16 17.28
CA PRO A 162 7.95 5.81 17.46
C PRO A 162 7.66 5.32 18.88
N PRO A 163 6.56 5.77 19.52
CA PRO A 163 5.41 6.44 18.92
C PRO A 163 5.57 7.98 18.77
N TYR A 164 6.79 8.52 18.90
CA TYR A 164 7.05 9.96 18.99
C TYR A 164 7.86 10.54 17.81
N LEU A 165 7.56 11.79 17.48
CA LEU A 165 8.50 12.69 16.80
C LEU A 165 9.16 13.58 17.87
N LEU A 166 10.47 13.46 18.02
CA LEU A 166 11.29 14.17 19.00
C LEU A 166 12.12 15.26 18.32
N PHE A 167 12.45 16.31 19.06
CA PHE A 167 13.43 17.33 18.68
C PHE A 167 14.48 17.48 19.78
N TYR A 168 15.74 17.22 19.46
CA TYR A 168 16.89 17.45 20.34
C TYR A 168 17.51 18.81 19.99
N PRO A 169 17.46 19.82 20.87
CA PRO A 169 18.11 21.10 20.63
C PRO A 169 19.63 20.96 20.55
N ASP A 170 20.25 21.69 19.62
CA ASP A 170 21.70 21.81 19.42
C ASP A 170 21.96 23.20 18.82
N HIS A 171 21.71 24.23 19.63
CA HIS A 171 21.77 25.63 19.25
C HIS A 171 23.20 26.13 19.07
N ASN A 172 24.14 25.57 19.84
CA ASN A 172 25.57 25.89 19.73
C ASN A 172 26.26 25.13 18.58
N ASN A 173 25.58 24.14 17.97
CA ASN A 173 26.04 23.36 16.83
C ASN A 173 27.35 22.60 17.09
N ASP A 174 27.54 22.12 18.33
CA ASP A 174 28.69 21.35 18.79
C ASP A 174 28.49 19.82 18.67
N ASP A 175 27.35 19.42 18.11
CA ASP A 175 26.89 18.05 17.93
C ASP A 175 26.66 17.31 19.26
N VAL A 176 26.28 18.02 20.32
CA VAL A 176 25.80 17.47 21.59
C VAL A 176 24.42 18.09 21.87
N PRO A 177 23.40 17.29 22.21
CA PRO A 177 22.12 17.86 22.61
C PRO A 177 22.28 18.82 23.79
N ASP A 178 21.74 20.04 23.68
CA ASP A 178 21.77 21.05 24.74
C ASP A 178 20.91 20.64 25.96
N GLY A 179 20.03 19.64 25.81
CA GLY A 179 19.16 19.14 26.85
C GLY A 179 18.23 18.02 26.40
N ASP A 180 17.21 17.76 27.21
CA ASP A 180 16.18 16.74 26.94
C ASP A 180 15.37 17.05 25.67
N PRO A 181 14.89 16.03 24.94
CA PRO A 181 14.14 16.26 23.72
C PRO A 181 12.75 16.83 23.98
N VAL A 182 12.28 17.64 23.04
CA VAL A 182 10.89 18.10 22.98
C VAL A 182 10.07 17.11 22.16
N VAL A 183 8.97 16.61 22.72
CA VAL A 183 7.98 15.83 21.95
C VAL A 183 7.13 16.77 21.10
N HIS A 184 7.13 16.58 19.78
CA HIS A 184 6.35 17.38 18.84
C HIS A 184 5.07 16.68 18.39
N LEU A 185 5.13 15.35 18.22
CA LEU A 185 3.99 14.49 17.90
C LEU A 185 4.07 13.19 18.69
N GLU A 186 2.91 12.64 19.03
CA GLU A 186 2.74 11.34 19.66
C GLU A 186 1.63 10.55 18.97
N GLY A 187 1.65 9.22 19.11
CA GLY A 187 0.58 8.33 18.63
C GLY A 187 0.86 7.63 17.30
N PHE A 188 2.12 7.57 16.84
CA PHE A 188 2.51 6.66 15.76
C PHE A 188 2.48 5.20 16.24
N GLY A 189 2.06 4.29 15.37
CA GLY A 189 1.97 2.87 15.70
C GLY A 189 3.32 2.18 15.89
N LEU A 190 3.29 1.10 16.68
CA LEU A 190 4.42 0.22 17.02
C LEU A 190 4.12 -1.25 16.76
N GLU A 191 2.93 -1.54 16.20
CA GLU A 191 2.40 -2.90 16.06
C GLU A 191 3.30 -3.76 15.16
N ASP A 192 3.99 -3.14 14.21
CA ASP A 192 4.96 -3.77 13.33
C ASP A 192 6.21 -2.88 13.19
N THR A 193 7.25 -3.15 13.98
CA THR A 193 8.52 -2.39 14.03
C THR A 193 9.32 -2.45 12.72
N HIS A 194 8.95 -3.32 11.79
CA HIS A 194 9.48 -3.34 10.42
C HIS A 194 8.83 -2.29 9.51
N SER A 195 7.61 -1.84 9.83
CA SER A 195 6.80 -0.97 8.96
C SER A 195 6.34 0.29 9.71
N VAL A 196 7.10 0.74 10.70
CA VAL A 196 6.82 1.99 11.45
C VAL A 196 7.05 3.23 10.57
N VAL A 197 6.71 4.40 11.11
CA VAL A 197 7.07 5.67 10.47
C VAL A 197 8.59 5.79 10.27
N ASN A 198 9.02 6.27 9.11
CA ASN A 198 10.43 6.30 8.71
C ASN A 198 10.74 7.40 7.69
N SER A 199 11.99 7.48 7.24
CA SER A 199 12.42 8.33 6.13
C SER A 199 12.17 9.84 6.29
N LEU A 200 12.38 10.38 7.49
CA LEU A 200 12.24 11.81 7.79
C LEU A 200 13.17 12.69 6.95
N ARG A 201 12.63 13.73 6.32
CA ARG A 201 13.42 14.74 5.59
C ARG A 201 12.70 16.08 5.43
N TRP A 202 13.43 17.12 5.05
CA TRP A 202 12.86 18.41 4.66
C TRP A 202 12.33 18.39 3.23
N GLY A 203 11.13 18.95 3.04
CA GLY A 203 10.64 19.38 1.74
C GLY A 203 11.14 20.78 1.38
N PRO A 204 11.07 21.18 0.10
CA PRO A 204 11.52 22.50 -0.35
C PRO A 204 10.64 23.66 0.19
N ASP A 205 9.45 23.34 0.70
CA ASP A 205 8.53 24.26 1.38
C ASP A 205 8.89 24.50 2.86
N GLY A 206 9.84 23.75 3.41
CA GLY A 206 10.22 23.82 4.83
C GLY A 206 9.36 22.98 5.76
N TRP A 207 8.51 22.10 5.23
CA TRP A 207 7.84 21.08 6.02
C TRP A 207 8.74 19.85 6.19
N LEU A 208 8.57 19.13 7.29
CA LEU A 208 9.09 17.78 7.44
C LEU A 208 8.16 16.82 6.72
N TYR A 209 8.71 15.90 5.92
CA TYR A 209 7.99 14.81 5.26
C TYR A 209 8.53 13.47 5.75
N SER A 210 7.64 12.48 5.86
CA SER A 210 7.98 11.11 6.25
C SER A 210 6.88 10.15 5.80
N SER A 211 7.23 8.86 5.73
CA SER A 211 6.28 7.78 5.43
C SER A 211 5.79 7.12 6.71
N GLN A 212 4.63 6.47 6.61
CA GLN A 212 4.18 5.43 7.53
C GLN A 212 4.10 4.13 6.72
N GLY A 213 4.61 3.03 7.26
CA GLY A 213 4.50 1.72 6.60
C GLY A 213 3.12 1.09 6.74
N SER A 214 2.97 -0.13 6.24
CA SER A 214 1.66 -0.69 5.93
C SER A 214 0.92 -1.38 7.09
N THR A 215 1.65 -1.93 8.06
CA THR A 215 1.09 -2.80 9.11
C THR A 215 1.00 -2.12 10.47
N VAL A 216 0.86 -0.79 10.48
CA VAL A 216 0.72 0.02 11.70
C VAL A 216 -0.52 0.90 11.63
N SER A 217 -1.07 1.25 12.79
CA SER A 217 -2.09 2.29 12.89
C SER A 217 -1.46 3.60 13.38
N GLY A 218 -2.22 4.70 13.27
CA GLY A 218 -1.82 5.98 13.84
C GLY A 218 -3.01 6.64 14.52
N LYS A 219 -2.75 7.29 15.65
CA LYS A 219 -3.62 8.28 16.29
C LYS A 219 -2.77 9.50 16.63
N VAL A 220 -2.27 10.13 15.56
CA VAL A 220 -1.22 11.15 15.69
C VAL A 220 -1.80 12.46 16.16
N LYS A 221 -1.20 13.02 17.21
CA LYS A 221 -1.60 14.30 17.81
C LYS A 221 -0.39 15.01 18.41
N LYS A 222 -0.56 16.28 18.76
CA LYS A 222 0.43 17.00 19.56
C LYS A 222 0.27 16.63 21.04
N PRO A 223 1.36 16.65 21.82
CA PRO A 223 1.27 16.46 23.26
C PRO A 223 0.26 17.40 23.90
N GLY A 224 -0.55 16.86 24.81
CA GLY A 224 -1.61 17.60 25.51
C GLY A 224 -2.94 17.72 24.75
N GLN A 225 -3.02 17.32 23.47
CA GLN A 225 -4.30 17.26 22.76
C GLN A 225 -5.15 16.06 23.21
N LYS A 226 -6.48 16.22 23.13
CA LYS A 226 -7.44 15.14 23.43
C LYS A 226 -7.41 14.11 22.31
N ASP A 227 -7.69 12.84 22.62
CA ASP A 227 -7.67 11.75 21.63
C ASP A 227 -8.61 11.96 20.45
N LYS A 228 -9.74 12.66 20.66
CA LYS A 228 -10.68 13.01 19.58
C LYS A 228 -10.12 14.01 18.55
N GLU A 229 -9.03 14.70 18.89
CA GLU A 229 -8.34 15.64 18.00
C GLU A 229 -7.23 14.93 17.21
N ALA A 230 -6.93 13.67 17.52
CA ALA A 230 -5.92 12.91 16.82
C ALA A 230 -6.35 12.62 15.38
N ILE A 231 -5.38 12.69 14.47
CA ILE A 231 -5.57 12.24 13.10
C ILE A 231 -5.34 10.73 13.08
N ALA A 232 -6.43 9.99 12.86
CA ALA A 232 -6.39 8.55 12.75
C ALA A 232 -5.90 8.11 11.37
N SER A 233 -5.07 7.08 11.33
CA SER A 233 -4.62 6.43 10.10
C SER A 233 -4.56 4.92 10.26
N LEU A 234 -4.70 4.20 9.15
CA LEU A 234 -4.54 2.76 9.12
C LEU A 234 -3.75 2.36 7.88
N GLY A 235 -2.54 1.85 8.14
CA GLY A 235 -1.57 1.46 7.14
C GLY A 235 -0.84 2.62 6.48
N GLN A 236 -0.36 2.35 5.28
CA GLN A 236 0.62 3.17 4.58
C GLN A 236 0.09 4.55 4.16
N LEU A 237 0.96 5.55 4.27
CA LEU A 237 0.72 6.93 3.86
C LEU A 237 2.04 7.73 3.78
N ILE A 238 1.97 8.91 3.16
CA ILE A 238 2.95 9.98 3.33
C ILE A 238 2.31 11.06 4.20
N TRP A 239 3.03 11.51 5.23
CA TRP A 239 2.62 12.59 6.11
C TRP A 239 3.64 13.72 6.09
N ARG A 240 3.19 14.89 6.53
CA ARG A 240 4.08 16.04 6.74
C ARG A 240 3.75 16.82 8.00
N TYR A 241 4.76 17.50 8.56
CA TYR A 241 4.66 18.33 9.76
C TYR A 241 5.34 19.69 9.55
N HIS A 242 4.65 20.78 9.88
CA HIS A 242 5.22 22.12 9.90
C HIS A 242 5.73 22.44 11.31
N PRO A 243 7.06 22.62 11.52
CA PRO A 243 7.65 22.82 12.85
C PRO A 243 7.13 24.06 13.59
N GLU A 244 7.07 25.20 12.90
CA GLU A 244 6.70 26.47 13.50
C GLU A 244 5.20 26.62 13.70
N LYS A 245 4.39 26.20 12.71
CA LYS A 245 2.93 26.24 12.81
C LYS A 245 2.36 25.09 13.62
N LYS A 246 3.16 24.05 13.90
CA LYS A 246 2.78 22.82 14.60
C LYS A 246 1.54 22.18 13.98
N ILE A 247 1.56 22.01 12.66
CA ILE A 247 0.50 21.39 11.87
C ILE A 247 1.00 20.03 11.39
N TYR A 248 0.29 18.96 11.74
CA TYR A 248 0.47 17.63 11.18
C TYR A 248 -0.67 17.35 10.19
N GLU A 249 -0.34 16.81 9.02
CA GLU A 249 -1.35 16.32 8.08
C GLU A 249 -0.87 15.10 7.30
N ILE A 250 -1.83 14.25 6.91
CA ILE A 250 -1.62 13.20 5.93
C ILE A 250 -1.55 13.88 4.56
N PHE A 251 -0.37 13.85 3.93
CA PHE A 251 -0.16 14.40 2.60
C PHE A 251 -0.86 13.55 1.54
N ALA A 252 -0.76 12.22 1.64
CA ALA A 252 -1.45 11.26 0.77
C ALA A 252 -1.63 9.93 1.49
N GLU A 253 -2.78 9.29 1.32
CA GLU A 253 -3.09 8.00 1.96
C GLU A 253 -3.00 6.84 0.98
N GLY A 254 -2.53 5.68 1.45
CA GLY A 254 -2.46 4.46 0.68
C GLY A 254 -1.11 4.31 -0.02
N GLY A 255 -1.07 3.39 -0.97
CA GLY A 255 0.13 3.03 -1.70
C GLY A 255 0.66 1.67 -1.24
N GLY A 256 1.94 1.48 -1.47
CA GLY A 256 2.68 0.32 -1.00
C GLY A 256 3.15 0.43 0.44
N ASN A 257 3.65 -0.65 1.04
CA ASN A 257 4.46 -0.51 2.26
C ASN A 257 5.65 0.41 1.95
N ALA A 258 5.61 1.62 2.50
CA ALA A 258 6.48 2.73 2.14
C ALA A 258 7.70 2.77 3.07
N PHE A 259 8.87 2.55 2.49
CA PHE A 259 10.16 2.56 3.18
C PHE A 259 11.05 3.74 2.77
N GLY A 260 10.47 4.72 2.10
CA GLY A 260 11.20 5.85 1.54
C GLY A 260 10.32 7.07 1.39
N VAL A 261 10.96 8.23 1.41
CA VAL A 261 10.38 9.48 0.88
C VAL A 261 11.44 10.12 0.00
N GLU A 262 11.24 10.08 -1.31
CA GLU A 262 12.11 10.75 -2.27
C GLU A 262 11.49 12.06 -2.75
N VAL A 263 12.31 13.10 -2.82
CA VAL A 263 11.94 14.43 -3.34
C VAL A 263 12.91 14.81 -4.45
N ASP A 264 12.39 14.99 -5.66
CA ASP A 264 13.20 15.39 -6.81
C ASP A 264 13.41 16.91 -6.91
N LYS A 265 14.15 17.36 -7.92
CA LYS A 265 14.44 18.79 -8.15
C LYS A 265 13.18 19.61 -8.41
N LYS A 266 12.06 19.01 -8.79
CA LYS A 266 10.78 19.70 -8.98
C LYS A 266 9.90 19.61 -7.73
N GLY A 267 10.40 19.03 -6.65
CA GLY A 267 9.70 18.88 -5.38
C GLY A 267 8.56 17.83 -5.42
N ARG A 268 8.57 16.95 -6.42
CA ARG A 268 7.59 15.86 -6.51
C ARG A 268 7.97 14.76 -5.51
N ILE A 269 6.97 14.12 -4.92
CA ILE A 269 7.15 13.18 -3.80
C ILE A 269 6.99 11.75 -4.30
N TYR A 270 7.91 10.86 -3.93
CA TYR A 270 7.89 9.46 -4.32
C TYR A 270 8.21 8.53 -3.14
N SER A 271 7.84 7.25 -3.25
CA SER A 271 8.33 6.19 -2.36
C SER A 271 8.48 4.88 -3.12
N GLY A 272 9.47 4.07 -2.72
CA GLY A 272 9.54 2.64 -3.04
C GLY A 272 8.39 1.84 -2.43
N HIS A 273 8.32 0.56 -2.78
CA HIS A 273 7.29 -0.38 -2.37
C HIS A 273 7.81 -1.82 -2.35
N ASN A 274 7.35 -2.63 -1.39
CA ASN A 274 7.59 -4.07 -1.34
C ASN A 274 6.84 -4.96 -2.36
N GLY A 275 6.06 -4.38 -3.28
CA GLY A 275 5.41 -5.11 -4.37
C GLY A 275 6.33 -5.36 -5.57
N GLY A 276 5.89 -6.23 -6.48
CA GLY A 276 6.49 -6.41 -7.81
C GLY A 276 5.78 -5.58 -8.87
N ASN A 277 6.28 -5.65 -10.11
CA ASN A 277 5.73 -4.93 -11.29
C ASN A 277 5.63 -3.40 -11.12
N THR A 278 6.45 -2.82 -10.25
CA THR A 278 6.54 -1.37 -10.07
C THR A 278 7.88 -1.01 -9.46
N ARG A 279 8.27 0.26 -9.63
CA ARG A 279 9.35 0.89 -8.87
C ARG A 279 8.85 1.86 -7.82
N GLY A 280 7.56 1.78 -7.47
CA GLY A 280 6.96 2.56 -6.38
C GLY A 280 5.88 3.52 -6.84
N PHE A 281 5.66 4.57 -6.07
CA PHE A 281 4.54 5.49 -6.22
C PHE A 281 5.01 6.95 -6.35
N HIS A 282 4.28 7.74 -7.14
CA HIS A 282 4.36 9.20 -7.17
C HIS A 282 3.16 9.77 -6.42
N TYR A 283 3.42 10.48 -5.31
CA TYR A 283 2.41 10.99 -4.39
C TYR A 283 1.99 12.42 -4.71
N THR A 284 0.67 12.62 -4.76
CA THR A 284 0.02 13.92 -4.97
C THR A 284 -0.79 14.32 -3.74
N GLN A 285 -0.88 15.62 -3.47
CA GLN A 285 -1.44 16.15 -2.24
C GLN A 285 -2.95 15.87 -2.11
N GLY A 286 -3.35 15.26 -0.99
CA GLY A 286 -4.75 14.94 -0.67
C GLY A 286 -5.31 13.74 -1.41
N SER A 287 -4.46 12.90 -2.00
CA SER A 287 -4.86 11.76 -2.84
C SER A 287 -4.93 10.42 -2.12
N TYR A 288 -5.66 9.48 -2.70
CA TYR A 288 -5.82 8.11 -2.21
C TYR A 288 -5.24 7.10 -3.20
N TYR A 289 -4.46 6.15 -2.70
CA TYR A 289 -3.74 5.14 -3.46
C TYR A 289 -4.20 3.72 -3.07
N GLN A 290 -3.99 2.76 -3.97
CA GLN A 290 -4.28 1.34 -3.70
C GLN A 290 -3.61 0.90 -2.40
N LYS A 291 -4.28 0.07 -1.59
CA LYS A 291 -3.68 -0.63 -0.45
C LYS A 291 -4.21 -2.06 -0.29
N GLY A 292 -3.53 -2.87 0.52
CA GLY A 292 -4.04 -4.19 0.93
C GLY A 292 -5.22 -4.07 1.89
N PHE A 293 -6.44 -3.86 1.38
CA PHE A 293 -7.62 -3.50 2.18
C PHE A 293 -7.95 -4.50 3.32
N GLY A 294 -7.67 -5.78 3.13
CA GLY A 294 -7.87 -6.81 4.17
C GLY A 294 -6.94 -6.66 5.37
N LYS A 295 -5.66 -6.36 5.14
CA LYS A 295 -4.63 -6.22 6.19
C LYS A 295 -4.50 -4.79 6.71
N HIS A 296 -4.53 -3.81 5.81
CA HIS A 296 -4.26 -2.39 6.06
C HIS A 296 -5.54 -1.54 6.16
N GLY A 297 -6.71 -2.19 6.18
CA GLY A 297 -8.02 -1.58 6.32
C GLY A 297 -8.49 -0.72 5.14
N PRO A 298 -9.68 -0.10 5.23
CA PRO A 298 -10.26 0.76 4.18
C PRO A 298 -9.56 2.11 4.09
N LEU A 299 -9.70 2.80 2.95
CA LEU A 299 -9.33 4.22 2.85
C LEU A 299 -10.12 5.04 3.88
N SER A 300 -9.52 6.11 4.40
CA SER A 300 -10.18 7.00 5.36
C SER A 300 -11.42 7.70 4.76
N ASN A 301 -11.47 7.84 3.43
CA ASN A 301 -12.66 8.30 2.71
C ASN A 301 -13.46 7.13 2.13
N PRO A 302 -14.62 6.78 2.71
CA PRO A 302 -15.48 5.71 2.20
C PRO A 302 -16.12 6.04 0.84
N TYR A 303 -16.03 7.31 0.40
CA TYR A 303 -16.55 7.79 -0.87
C TYR A 303 -15.43 8.11 -1.87
N ALA A 304 -14.22 7.58 -1.66
CA ALA A 304 -13.11 7.77 -2.59
C ALA A 304 -13.46 7.29 -4.02
N PHE A 305 -14.27 6.23 -4.17
CA PHE A 305 -14.78 5.69 -5.45
C PHE A 305 -13.70 5.59 -6.54
N GLY A 306 -12.55 5.08 -6.15
CA GLY A 306 -11.35 4.99 -6.96
C GLY A 306 -10.11 5.31 -6.13
N TYR A 307 -8.95 4.96 -6.67
CA TYR A 307 -7.64 5.19 -6.07
C TYR A 307 -6.57 5.12 -7.15
N PHE A 308 -5.40 5.72 -6.89
CA PHE A 308 -4.25 5.64 -7.78
C PHE A 308 -3.48 4.33 -7.65
N GLN A 309 -2.99 3.86 -8.78
CA GLN A 309 -2.12 2.70 -8.87
C GLN A 309 -0.65 3.13 -8.71
N ALA A 310 0.24 2.15 -8.56
CA ALA A 310 1.67 2.39 -8.60
C ALA A 310 2.12 2.91 -9.99
N MET A 311 3.31 3.50 -10.06
CA MET A 311 3.90 3.91 -11.34
C MET A 311 3.97 2.69 -12.27
N LYS A 312 3.49 2.86 -13.52
CA LYS A 312 3.48 1.77 -14.51
C LYS A 312 4.91 1.28 -14.74
N HIS A 313 5.08 -0.04 -14.78
CA HIS A 313 6.37 -0.67 -14.99
C HIS A 313 6.20 -2.05 -15.62
N ALA A 314 7.25 -2.55 -16.27
CA ALA A 314 7.29 -3.93 -16.76
C ALA A 314 7.25 -4.94 -15.59
N LYS A 315 7.08 -6.22 -15.91
CA LYS A 315 7.06 -7.25 -14.87
C LYS A 315 8.43 -7.38 -14.20
N VAL A 316 8.47 -7.21 -12.87
CA VAL A 316 9.68 -7.34 -12.05
C VAL A 316 9.34 -8.01 -10.72
N PRO A 317 10.27 -8.78 -10.12
CA PRO A 317 10.05 -9.34 -8.80
C PRO A 317 9.91 -8.23 -7.76
N ARG A 318 9.20 -8.51 -6.66
CA ARG A 318 9.39 -7.72 -5.43
C ARG A 318 10.87 -7.81 -5.02
N PHE A 319 11.54 -6.77 -4.55
CA PHE A 319 11.06 -5.73 -3.63
C PHE A 319 11.94 -4.47 -3.85
N THR A 320 11.44 -3.40 -4.48
CA THR A 320 12.17 -2.12 -4.52
C THR A 320 11.87 -1.30 -3.28
N HIS A 321 12.77 -1.37 -2.30
CA HIS A 321 12.51 -0.88 -0.96
C HIS A 321 12.49 0.65 -0.88
N ASN A 322 13.61 1.26 -1.24
CA ASN A 322 13.79 2.71 -1.30
C ASN A 322 14.55 3.07 -2.58
N PHE A 323 14.52 4.34 -2.99
CA PHE A 323 15.24 4.82 -4.16
C PHE A 323 15.57 6.31 -4.09
N ILE A 324 16.50 6.73 -4.94
CA ILE A 324 16.71 8.15 -5.27
C ILE A 324 16.48 8.38 -6.76
N ILE A 325 16.19 9.63 -7.13
CA ILE A 325 16.34 10.12 -8.50
C ILE A 325 17.69 10.85 -8.57
N TYR A 326 18.60 10.37 -9.43
CA TYR A 326 19.97 10.88 -9.48
C TYR A 326 20.05 12.26 -10.13
N GLU A 327 20.29 13.29 -9.31
CA GLU A 327 20.29 14.69 -9.74
C GLU A 327 21.58 15.39 -9.27
N ALA A 328 22.70 14.85 -9.74
CA ALA A 328 24.04 15.42 -9.67
C ALA A 328 24.75 15.19 -11.01
N ASN A 329 25.96 15.74 -11.15
CA ASN A 329 26.74 15.69 -12.38
C ASN A 329 28.07 14.93 -12.23
N THR A 330 28.29 14.23 -11.11
CA THR A 330 29.52 13.48 -10.84
C THR A 330 29.55 12.14 -11.58
N LEU A 331 28.44 11.39 -11.56
CA LEU A 331 28.33 10.19 -12.38
C LEU A 331 28.24 10.56 -13.87
N PRO A 332 28.67 9.66 -14.78
CA PRO A 332 28.53 9.85 -16.22
C PRO A 332 27.11 10.29 -16.63
N SER A 333 27.01 11.15 -17.65
CA SER A 333 25.75 11.81 -18.05
C SER A 333 24.60 10.85 -18.37
N LYS A 334 24.91 9.61 -18.77
CA LYS A 334 23.92 8.56 -19.02
C LYS A 334 23.09 8.17 -17.78
N TYR A 335 23.53 8.53 -16.57
CA TYR A 335 22.84 8.24 -15.31
C TYR A 335 21.96 9.41 -14.83
N HIS A 336 22.04 10.58 -15.47
CA HIS A 336 21.39 11.81 -14.99
C HIS A 336 19.87 11.72 -15.11
N GLY A 337 19.17 11.95 -14.01
CA GLY A 337 17.71 11.88 -13.93
C GLY A 337 17.14 10.46 -13.82
N HIS A 338 17.98 9.43 -13.78
CA HIS A 338 17.53 8.05 -13.61
C HIS A 338 17.22 7.74 -12.15
N LEU A 339 16.31 6.79 -11.94
CA LEU A 339 15.98 6.25 -10.63
C LEU A 339 16.98 5.15 -10.28
N PHE A 340 17.56 5.22 -9.09
CA PHE A 340 18.36 4.14 -8.51
C PHE A 340 17.64 3.57 -7.30
N GLY A 341 17.22 2.31 -7.38
CA GLY A 341 16.47 1.63 -6.33
C GLY A 341 17.25 0.47 -5.72
N ILE A 342 17.09 0.28 -4.42
CA ILE A 342 17.66 -0.88 -3.71
C ILE A 342 16.66 -2.04 -3.72
N GLU A 343 17.17 -3.25 -3.95
CA GLU A 343 16.41 -4.50 -3.95
C GLU A 343 16.95 -5.45 -2.86
N PRO A 344 16.54 -5.27 -1.58
CA PRO A 344 17.13 -5.98 -0.46
C PRO A 344 17.03 -7.51 -0.58
N LEU A 345 15.89 -8.04 -1.05
CA LEU A 345 15.70 -9.48 -1.23
C LEU A 345 16.56 -10.07 -2.35
N GLN A 346 16.97 -9.25 -3.31
CA GLN A 346 17.81 -9.66 -4.43
C GLN A 346 19.30 -9.37 -4.18
N GLY A 347 19.64 -8.57 -3.16
CA GLY A 347 21.01 -8.16 -2.87
C GLY A 347 21.63 -7.34 -4.00
N ARG A 348 20.92 -6.31 -4.50
CA ARG A 348 21.40 -5.49 -5.63
C ARG A 348 20.78 -4.09 -5.66
N VAL A 349 21.35 -3.24 -6.51
CA VAL A 349 20.77 -1.95 -6.90
C VAL A 349 20.30 -2.05 -8.35
N VAL A 350 19.13 -1.49 -8.64
CA VAL A 350 18.56 -1.36 -9.99
C VAL A 350 18.61 0.09 -10.44
N GLU A 351 18.90 0.30 -11.72
CA GLU A 351 18.74 1.59 -12.39
C GLU A 351 17.54 1.51 -13.33
N SER A 352 16.67 2.52 -13.26
CA SER A 352 15.50 2.64 -14.12
C SER A 352 15.40 4.04 -14.71
N GLN A 353 15.01 4.12 -15.98
CA GLN A 353 14.54 5.37 -16.57
C GLN A 353 13.17 5.73 -15.98
N ILE A 354 12.93 7.01 -15.74
CA ILE A 354 11.61 7.57 -15.40
C ILE A 354 11.14 8.46 -16.56
N SER A 355 9.88 8.30 -16.97
CA SER A 355 9.27 9.09 -18.04
C SER A 355 7.83 9.48 -17.69
N ASP A 356 7.36 10.56 -18.30
CA ASP A 356 6.02 11.11 -18.04
C ASP A 356 4.92 10.11 -18.43
N ASP A 357 3.85 10.08 -17.63
CA ASP A 357 2.59 9.38 -17.87
C ASP A 357 1.44 10.27 -17.38
N GLY A 358 1.05 11.25 -18.21
CA GLY A 358 0.12 12.31 -17.83
C GLY A 358 0.63 13.14 -16.65
N SER A 359 -0.17 13.24 -15.60
CA SER A 359 0.15 13.90 -14.33
C SER A 359 1.02 13.04 -13.39
N SER A 360 1.42 11.84 -13.80
CA SER A 360 2.32 10.94 -13.07
C SER A 360 3.46 10.42 -13.94
N TYR A 361 4.04 9.27 -13.56
CA TYR A 361 5.22 8.71 -14.19
C TYR A 361 5.11 7.20 -14.38
N LYS A 362 5.88 6.71 -15.35
CA LYS A 362 6.18 5.29 -15.58
C LYS A 362 7.69 5.08 -15.51
N THR A 363 8.11 3.85 -15.26
CA THR A 363 9.52 3.48 -15.14
C THR A 363 9.88 2.29 -16.02
N GLU A 364 11.15 2.21 -16.42
CA GLU A 364 11.71 1.09 -17.20
C GLU A 364 13.11 0.76 -16.70
N ASP A 365 13.39 -0.51 -16.39
CA ASP A 365 14.71 -0.95 -15.92
C ASP A 365 15.74 -0.88 -17.05
N LEU A 366 16.89 -0.26 -16.77
CA LEU A 366 18.01 -0.18 -17.72
C LEU A 366 19.08 -1.22 -17.38
N GLN A 367 19.47 -1.31 -16.11
CA GLN A 367 20.50 -2.26 -15.65
C GLN A 367 20.45 -2.50 -14.14
N ARG A 368 21.33 -3.36 -13.64
CA ARG A 368 21.57 -3.57 -12.20
C ARG A 368 22.99 -3.12 -11.88
N PRO A 369 23.22 -1.81 -11.63
CA PRO A 369 24.55 -1.24 -11.54
C PRO A 369 25.37 -1.73 -10.34
N VAL A 370 24.73 -2.36 -9.35
CA VAL A 370 25.42 -3.03 -8.25
C VAL A 370 24.83 -4.42 -8.11
N ALA A 371 25.65 -5.44 -8.31
CA ALA A 371 25.32 -6.83 -8.04
C ALA A 371 26.43 -7.47 -7.22
N THR A 372 26.12 -8.49 -6.43
CA THR A 372 27.13 -9.20 -5.63
C THR A 372 26.84 -10.69 -5.53
N THR A 373 27.92 -11.46 -5.34
CA THR A 373 27.82 -12.88 -4.99
C THR A 373 27.71 -13.10 -3.48
N ASP A 374 27.98 -12.09 -2.65
CA ASP A 374 27.73 -12.10 -1.22
C ASP A 374 26.21 -12.17 -0.97
N LYS A 375 25.75 -13.30 -0.42
CA LYS A 375 24.33 -13.55 -0.19
C LYS A 375 23.80 -12.84 1.06
N ARG A 376 24.63 -12.22 1.88
CA ARG A 376 24.25 -11.46 3.08
C ARG A 376 24.09 -9.97 2.84
N PHE A 377 24.48 -9.45 1.67
CA PHE A 377 24.21 -8.06 1.28
C PHE A 377 22.70 -7.79 1.22
N ARG A 378 22.22 -6.89 2.08
CA ARG A 378 20.82 -6.48 2.28
C ARG A 378 20.76 -4.95 2.32
N PRO A 379 20.78 -4.29 1.16
CA PRO A 379 20.67 -2.84 1.10
C PRO A 379 19.27 -2.40 1.56
N VAL A 380 19.18 -1.50 2.55
CA VAL A 380 17.92 -1.04 3.16
C VAL A 380 17.69 0.46 3.09
N ASP A 381 18.74 1.28 2.91
CA ASP A 381 18.61 2.71 2.61
C ASP A 381 19.55 3.14 1.47
N ILE A 382 19.20 4.23 0.78
CA ILE A 382 19.97 4.80 -0.32
C ILE A 382 19.89 6.34 -0.30
N LYS A 383 21.02 7.01 -0.54
CA LYS A 383 21.13 8.48 -0.53
C LYS A 383 22.09 9.00 -1.60
N LEU A 384 21.82 10.21 -2.09
CA LEU A 384 22.78 11.00 -2.87
C LEU A 384 23.67 11.79 -1.91
N GLY A 385 24.99 11.63 -2.03
CA GLY A 385 25.97 12.32 -1.21
C GLY A 385 26.36 13.71 -1.72
N PRO A 386 27.07 14.51 -0.89
CA PRO A 386 27.60 15.82 -1.27
C PRO A 386 28.66 15.74 -2.39
N ASP A 387 29.37 14.62 -2.50
CA ASP A 387 30.31 14.30 -3.57
C ASP A 387 29.63 13.87 -4.88
N GLY A 388 28.30 13.72 -4.87
CA GLY A 388 27.51 13.23 -5.99
C GLY A 388 27.62 11.72 -6.22
N ALA A 389 28.20 10.98 -5.27
CA ALA A 389 28.15 9.52 -5.22
C ALA A 389 26.80 9.05 -4.67
N ILE A 390 26.47 7.78 -4.94
CA ILE A 390 25.27 7.13 -4.42
C ILE A 390 25.67 6.18 -3.29
N TYR A 391 25.16 6.44 -2.10
CA TYR A 391 25.46 5.68 -0.88
C TYR A 391 24.31 4.74 -0.55
N PHE A 392 24.61 3.56 -0.02
CA PHE A 392 23.60 2.62 0.46
C PHE A 392 24.00 1.95 1.78
N CYS A 393 23.04 1.86 2.69
CA CYS A 393 23.18 1.15 3.96
C CYS A 393 22.87 -0.32 3.74
N ASP A 394 23.79 -1.18 4.15
CA ASP A 394 23.66 -2.63 4.16
C ASP A 394 23.50 -3.12 5.60
N MET A 395 22.36 -3.75 5.89
CA MET A 395 22.10 -4.34 7.20
C MET A 395 22.95 -5.61 7.45
N TYR A 396 23.49 -6.22 6.38
CA TYR A 396 24.33 -7.42 6.37
C TYR A 396 23.72 -8.68 7.03
N GLU A 397 22.51 -9.03 6.61
CA GLU A 397 21.72 -10.11 7.21
C GLU A 397 21.53 -11.33 6.26
N PRO A 398 21.58 -12.57 6.79
CA PRO A 398 21.28 -13.77 6.01
C PRO A 398 19.84 -13.77 5.48
N GLN A 399 18.89 -13.20 6.21
CA GLN A 399 17.49 -13.10 5.80
C GLN A 399 16.84 -11.87 6.44
N ILE A 400 15.94 -11.21 5.70
CA ILE A 400 15.22 -10.00 6.18
C ILE A 400 13.71 -10.20 6.29
N ALA A 401 13.27 -11.46 6.40
CA ALA A 401 11.87 -11.84 6.35
C ALA A 401 11.19 -11.60 7.71
N HIS A 402 10.04 -10.93 7.66
CA HIS A 402 9.22 -10.51 8.79
C HIS A 402 9.10 -11.54 9.93
N LEU A 403 8.71 -12.79 9.62
CA LEU A 403 8.51 -13.83 10.62
C LEU A 403 9.81 -14.24 11.34
N GLN A 404 10.91 -14.36 10.62
CA GLN A 404 12.17 -14.89 11.16
C GLN A 404 12.87 -13.90 12.08
N HIS A 405 12.76 -12.61 11.79
CA HIS A 405 13.25 -11.56 12.68
C HIS A 405 12.57 -11.61 14.04
N TYR A 406 11.25 -11.81 14.06
CA TYR A 406 10.49 -11.96 15.30
C TYR A 406 10.75 -13.28 16.06
N GLN A 407 11.48 -14.23 15.46
CA GLN A 407 11.91 -15.49 16.08
C GLN A 407 13.32 -15.40 16.70
N GLY A 408 13.96 -14.23 16.68
CA GLY A 408 15.27 -14.00 17.32
C GLY A 408 16.48 -14.29 16.43
N ASN A 409 16.29 -14.50 15.12
CA ASN A 409 17.36 -14.79 14.16
C ASN A 409 17.96 -13.51 13.56
N VAL A 410 18.19 -12.47 14.38
CA VAL A 410 18.70 -11.17 13.94
C VAL A 410 20.15 -11.01 14.39
N GLU A 411 21.05 -10.73 13.45
CA GLU A 411 22.48 -10.55 13.74
C GLU A 411 22.79 -9.06 14.00
N LYS A 412 22.76 -8.67 15.28
CA LYS A 412 22.92 -7.26 15.72
C LYS A 412 24.35 -6.71 15.62
N GLY A 413 25.33 -7.57 15.34
CA GLY A 413 26.75 -7.24 15.36
C GLY A 413 27.26 -6.52 14.11
N ASP A 414 26.53 -6.67 13.00
CA ASP A 414 27.01 -6.43 11.65
C ASP A 414 26.27 -5.28 10.97
N GLY A 415 26.86 -4.68 9.94
CA GLY A 415 26.32 -3.58 9.18
C GLY A 415 27.40 -2.77 8.46
N ARG A 416 27.10 -2.35 7.22
CA ARG A 416 28.08 -1.68 6.33
C ARG A 416 27.43 -0.57 5.54
N ILE A 417 28.25 0.37 5.08
CA ILE A 417 27.85 1.42 4.15
C ILE A 417 28.81 1.42 2.98
N TYR A 418 28.25 1.34 1.79
CA TYR A 418 28.98 1.37 0.53
C TYR A 418 28.56 2.60 -0.27
N ARG A 419 29.40 3.01 -1.22
CA ARG A 419 29.05 3.99 -2.24
C ARG A 419 29.46 3.53 -3.64
N ILE A 420 28.69 3.93 -4.64
CA ILE A 420 29.14 3.93 -6.03
C ILE A 420 29.44 5.35 -6.49
N ASN A 421 30.54 5.50 -7.22
CA ASN A 421 31.00 6.76 -7.79
C ASN A 421 31.52 6.56 -9.21
N ALA A 422 31.73 7.65 -9.96
CA ALA A 422 32.44 7.57 -11.24
C ALA A 422 33.85 7.01 -11.00
N LYS A 423 34.35 6.21 -11.95
CA LYS A 423 35.65 5.55 -11.83
C LYS A 423 36.81 6.55 -11.62
N ASP A 424 36.71 7.71 -12.25
CA ASP A 424 37.66 8.83 -12.20
C ASP A 424 37.22 9.95 -11.24
N ALA A 425 36.21 9.70 -10.40
CA ALA A 425 35.75 10.67 -9.42
C ALA A 425 36.87 11.08 -8.46
N ARG A 426 36.97 12.39 -8.25
CA ARG A 426 37.92 13.00 -7.31
C ARG A 426 37.26 13.20 -5.95
N PRO A 427 38.02 13.08 -4.85
CA PRO A 427 37.53 13.45 -3.54
C PRO A 427 37.08 14.92 -3.48
N VAL A 428 36.11 15.21 -2.61
CA VAL A 428 35.61 16.57 -2.39
C VAL A 428 36.30 17.16 -1.18
N ALA A 429 36.86 18.35 -1.34
CA ALA A 429 37.50 19.07 -0.24
C ALA A 429 36.49 19.35 0.90
N PRO A 430 36.92 19.31 2.17
CA PRO A 430 36.04 19.64 3.29
C PRO A 430 35.42 21.03 3.15
N PHE A 431 34.14 21.17 3.50
CA PHE A 431 33.40 22.43 3.38
C PHE A 431 32.39 22.60 4.50
N ASP A 432 31.86 23.81 4.66
CA ASP A 432 30.79 24.11 5.61
C ASP A 432 29.85 25.17 5.02
N LEU A 433 28.66 24.73 4.57
CA LEU A 433 27.65 25.65 4.05
C LEU A 433 27.03 26.52 5.16
N GLY A 434 27.08 26.06 6.41
CA GLY A 434 26.63 26.80 7.58
C GLY A 434 27.44 28.09 7.82
N LYS A 435 28.69 28.14 7.37
CA LYS A 435 29.56 29.34 7.43
C LYS A 435 29.29 30.37 6.34
N LYS A 436 28.63 29.99 5.23
CA LYS A 436 28.26 30.95 4.17
C LYS A 436 27.19 31.90 4.69
N THR A 437 27.29 33.19 4.37
CA THR A 437 26.22 34.17 4.59
C THR A 437 24.98 33.81 3.77
N SER A 438 23.81 34.33 4.14
CA SER A 438 22.57 34.07 3.39
C SER A 438 22.65 34.57 1.95
N LEU A 439 23.37 35.67 1.70
CA LEU A 439 23.61 36.19 0.34
C LEU A 439 24.47 35.22 -0.49
N GLU A 440 25.53 34.65 0.08
CA GLU A 440 26.36 33.65 -0.61
C GLU A 440 25.58 32.35 -0.90
N LEU A 441 24.62 31.98 -0.05
CA LEU A 441 23.76 30.82 -0.30
C LEU A 441 22.87 30.96 -1.54
N ILE A 442 22.59 32.18 -2.02
CA ILE A 442 21.79 32.39 -3.25
C ILE A 442 22.47 31.74 -4.45
N ALA A 443 23.80 31.79 -4.54
CA ALA A 443 24.55 31.15 -5.61
C ALA A 443 24.52 29.61 -5.50
N VAL A 444 24.38 29.07 -4.29
CA VAL A 444 24.29 27.61 -4.05
C VAL A 444 22.99 27.03 -4.60
N LEU A 445 21.94 27.85 -4.76
CA LEU A 445 20.67 27.43 -5.39
C LEU A 445 20.84 27.01 -6.87
N ASP A 446 21.95 27.35 -7.53
CA ASP A 446 22.26 26.93 -8.90
C ASP A 446 23.18 25.70 -8.96
N HIS A 447 23.57 25.15 -7.81
CA HIS A 447 24.52 24.04 -7.77
C HIS A 447 23.93 22.80 -8.48
N PRO A 448 24.70 22.06 -9.31
CA PRO A 448 24.18 20.93 -10.10
C PRO A 448 23.69 19.75 -9.25
N ASN A 449 24.41 19.43 -8.17
CA ASN A 449 23.97 18.42 -7.19
C ASN A 449 22.84 18.95 -6.32
N LYS A 450 21.67 18.29 -6.38
CA LYS A 450 20.46 18.68 -5.62
C LYS A 450 20.67 18.75 -4.11
N TRP A 451 21.62 17.99 -3.58
CA TRP A 451 21.92 17.99 -2.15
C TRP A 451 22.30 19.39 -1.67
N TYR A 452 23.17 20.10 -2.40
CA TYR A 452 23.57 21.47 -2.05
C TYR A 452 22.39 22.44 -2.09
N ARG A 453 21.52 22.32 -3.10
CA ARG A 453 20.31 23.16 -3.20
C ARG A 453 19.38 22.91 -2.02
N GLN A 454 19.14 21.65 -1.65
CA GLN A 454 18.31 21.28 -0.51
C GLN A 454 18.91 21.77 0.83
N GLN A 455 20.24 21.69 1.02
CA GLN A 455 20.89 22.24 2.22
C GLN A 455 20.82 23.77 2.26
N ALA A 456 20.98 24.44 1.12
CA ALA A 456 20.82 25.90 1.05
C ALA A 456 19.39 26.32 1.42
N LEU A 457 18.36 25.66 0.87
CA LEU A 457 16.95 25.89 1.25
C LEU A 457 16.74 25.67 2.76
N ARG A 458 17.24 24.56 3.31
CA ARG A 458 17.17 24.28 4.75
C ARG A 458 17.75 25.45 5.57
N LEU A 459 18.93 25.94 5.19
CA LEU A 459 19.60 27.06 5.85
C LEU A 459 18.84 28.40 5.71
N PHE A 460 18.21 28.67 4.56
CA PHE A 460 17.31 29.82 4.42
C PHE A 460 16.15 29.74 5.41
N GLY A 461 15.53 28.56 5.55
CA GLY A 461 14.45 28.33 6.51
C GLY A 461 14.89 28.38 7.98
N ASP A 462 16.13 28.00 8.27
CA ASP A 462 16.71 28.09 9.62
C ASP A 462 16.98 29.54 10.03
N ARG A 463 17.55 30.32 9.11
CA ARG A 463 17.99 31.70 9.38
C ARG A 463 16.86 32.72 9.27
N LYS A 464 15.94 32.50 8.32
CA LYS A 464 14.86 33.45 7.97
C LYS A 464 15.37 34.88 7.78
N ASP A 465 16.53 35.01 7.15
CA ASP A 465 17.19 36.29 6.96
C ASP A 465 16.42 37.15 5.96
N ALA A 466 15.78 38.22 6.44
CA ALA A 466 14.98 39.08 5.58
C ALA A 466 15.82 39.88 4.56
N THR A 467 17.14 40.04 4.77
CA THR A 467 17.98 40.87 3.89
C THR A 467 18.18 40.27 2.50
N VAL A 468 17.94 38.96 2.32
CA VAL A 468 18.06 38.28 1.03
C VAL A 468 16.80 38.39 0.16
N ILE A 469 15.68 38.84 0.72
CA ILE A 469 14.39 38.91 0.03
C ILE A 469 14.48 39.70 -1.30
N PRO A 470 15.12 40.89 -1.37
CA PRO A 470 15.23 41.62 -2.63
C PRO A 470 16.00 40.83 -3.71
N ALA A 471 17.11 40.21 -3.33
CA ALA A 471 17.95 39.43 -4.25
C ALA A 471 17.26 38.14 -4.73
N LEU A 472 16.57 37.43 -3.83
CA LEU A 472 15.79 36.23 -4.17
C LEU A 472 14.61 36.57 -5.07
N LYS A 473 13.92 37.68 -4.81
CA LYS A 473 12.84 38.18 -5.68
C LYS A 473 13.38 38.53 -7.07
N GLN A 474 14.52 39.20 -7.15
CA GLN A 474 15.16 39.50 -8.43
C GLN A 474 15.49 38.20 -9.17
N LYS A 475 16.19 37.26 -8.52
CA LYS A 475 16.54 35.95 -9.10
C LYS A 475 15.32 35.18 -9.60
N LEU A 476 14.24 35.14 -8.81
CA LEU A 476 12.98 34.49 -9.18
C LEU A 476 12.41 34.99 -10.51
N PHE A 477 12.54 36.29 -10.81
CA PHE A 477 11.93 36.88 -12.00
C PHE A 477 12.90 37.17 -13.15
N ASP A 478 14.21 37.17 -12.89
CA ASP A 478 15.27 37.37 -13.88
C ASP A 478 15.80 36.02 -14.44
N SER A 479 15.52 34.90 -13.75
CA SER A 479 15.91 33.55 -14.19
C SER A 479 14.72 32.72 -14.66
N GLU A 480 14.99 31.58 -15.30
CA GLU A 480 13.98 30.61 -15.73
C GLU A 480 14.34 29.20 -15.21
N GLY A 481 13.44 28.23 -15.40
CA GLY A 481 13.74 26.82 -15.11
C GLY A 481 13.94 26.52 -13.63
N GLN A 482 14.94 25.68 -13.34
CA GLN A 482 15.27 25.25 -11.97
C GLN A 482 15.70 26.43 -11.08
N SER A 483 16.48 27.38 -11.61
CA SER A 483 17.02 28.50 -10.84
C SER A 483 15.89 29.37 -10.24
N ALA A 484 14.86 29.66 -11.05
CA ALA A 484 13.69 30.41 -10.60
C ALA A 484 12.88 29.64 -9.55
N LEU A 485 12.73 28.33 -9.70
CA LEU A 485 12.01 27.50 -8.74
C LEU A 485 12.69 27.45 -7.38
N GLU A 486 14.01 27.28 -7.35
CA GLU A 486 14.81 27.30 -6.11
C GLU A 486 14.74 28.68 -5.43
N ALA A 487 14.76 29.76 -6.21
CA ALA A 487 14.59 31.12 -5.71
C ALA A 487 13.19 31.34 -5.10
N LEU A 488 12.11 30.78 -5.69
CA LEU A 488 10.76 30.83 -5.12
C LEU A 488 10.73 30.16 -3.73
N TRP A 489 11.31 28.97 -3.60
CA TRP A 489 11.35 28.24 -2.34
C TRP A 489 12.18 28.97 -1.28
N ALA A 490 13.39 29.42 -1.63
CA ALA A 490 14.22 30.20 -0.73
C ALA A 490 13.52 31.49 -0.28
N LEU A 491 12.80 32.16 -1.18
CA LEU A 491 12.02 33.36 -0.88
C LEU A 491 10.87 33.06 0.10
N ASN A 492 10.15 31.97 -0.10
CA ASN A 492 9.11 31.50 0.84
C ASN A 492 9.68 31.19 2.22
N LEU A 493 10.79 30.43 2.27
CA LEU A 493 11.46 30.05 3.51
C LEU A 493 12.02 31.23 4.29
N SER A 494 12.40 32.29 3.58
CA SER A 494 12.86 33.57 4.17
C SER A 494 11.71 34.51 4.55
N GLY A 495 10.44 34.10 4.35
CA GLY A 495 9.26 34.90 4.69
C GLY A 495 8.91 35.99 3.66
N GLY A 496 9.46 35.93 2.45
CA GLY A 496 9.32 36.96 1.41
C GLY A 496 8.22 36.74 0.37
N LEU A 497 7.43 35.65 0.44
CA LEU A 497 6.35 35.38 -0.51
C LEU A 497 5.08 36.16 -0.15
N ASP A 498 5.04 37.44 -0.53
CA ASP A 498 3.86 38.30 -0.38
C ASP A 498 2.83 38.14 -1.52
N GLU A 499 1.65 38.77 -1.39
CA GLU A 499 0.58 38.70 -2.40
C GLU A 499 1.04 39.23 -3.78
N LYS A 500 1.84 40.30 -3.84
CA LYS A 500 2.28 40.91 -5.10
C LYS A 500 3.23 39.97 -5.85
N ILE A 501 4.17 39.37 -5.14
CA ILE A 501 5.11 38.39 -5.66
C ILE A 501 4.33 37.16 -6.10
N ALA A 502 3.47 36.61 -5.26
CA ALA A 502 2.68 35.44 -5.58
C ALA A 502 1.83 35.62 -6.86
N ARG A 503 1.15 36.77 -7.02
CA ARG A 503 0.39 37.08 -8.24
C ARG A 503 1.25 37.09 -9.49
N ARG A 504 2.48 37.61 -9.40
CA ARG A 504 3.44 37.60 -10.52
C ARG A 504 3.98 36.18 -10.78
N SER A 505 4.27 35.42 -9.73
CA SER A 505 4.76 34.03 -9.83
C SER A 505 3.72 33.08 -10.44
N LEU A 506 2.42 33.32 -10.22
CA LEU A 506 1.33 32.60 -10.89
C LEU A 506 1.29 32.83 -12.42
N GLN A 507 2.01 33.83 -12.93
CA GLN A 507 2.14 34.13 -14.37
C GLN A 507 3.53 33.80 -14.91
N HIS A 508 4.38 33.17 -14.10
CA HIS A 508 5.74 32.83 -14.48
C HIS A 508 5.76 31.85 -15.66
N LYS A 509 6.75 31.94 -16.56
CA LYS A 509 6.83 31.07 -17.75
C LYS A 509 7.05 29.60 -17.39
N ASP A 510 7.92 29.34 -16.41
CA ASP A 510 8.17 27.99 -15.91
C ASP A 510 6.92 27.45 -15.17
N PRO A 511 6.37 26.29 -15.57
CA PRO A 511 5.18 25.71 -14.98
C PRO A 511 5.37 25.28 -13.52
N PHE A 512 6.56 24.86 -13.13
CA PHE A 512 6.81 24.42 -11.75
C PHE A 512 6.85 25.59 -10.77
N VAL A 513 7.29 26.79 -11.21
CA VAL A 513 7.11 28.02 -10.42
C VAL A 513 5.63 28.29 -10.17
N ARG A 514 4.77 28.15 -11.20
CA ARG A 514 3.32 28.30 -11.04
C ARG A 514 2.74 27.24 -10.09
N ALA A 515 3.04 25.95 -10.31
CA ALA A 515 2.56 24.85 -9.48
C ALA A 515 2.95 25.02 -8.01
N TRP A 516 4.21 25.36 -7.72
CA TRP A 516 4.65 25.58 -6.34
C TRP A 516 4.08 26.85 -5.73
N THR A 517 3.91 27.92 -6.50
CA THR A 517 3.19 29.10 -6.01
C THR A 517 1.77 28.72 -5.58
N ILE A 518 1.06 27.91 -6.37
CA ILE A 518 -0.28 27.41 -6.01
C ILE A 518 -0.23 26.60 -4.72
N ARG A 519 0.70 25.64 -4.58
CA ARG A 519 0.83 24.80 -3.37
C ARG A 519 1.09 25.65 -2.12
N LEU A 520 2.09 26.52 -2.17
CA LEU A 520 2.48 27.38 -1.04
C LEU A 520 1.34 28.31 -0.60
N LEU A 521 0.60 28.88 -1.55
CA LEU A 521 -0.57 29.72 -1.24
C LEU A 521 -1.71 28.94 -0.60
N CYS A 522 -1.94 27.69 -1.04
CA CYS A 522 -3.12 26.91 -0.65
C CYS A 522 -2.90 26.01 0.56
N ASP A 523 -1.67 25.89 1.07
CA ASP A 523 -1.36 25.05 2.23
C ASP A 523 -2.06 25.51 3.51
N GLU A 524 -2.35 26.80 3.64
CA GLU A 524 -3.14 27.40 4.74
C GLU A 524 -4.66 27.14 4.63
N ASN A 525 -5.12 26.41 3.61
CA ASN A 525 -6.54 26.15 3.32
C ASN A 525 -7.39 27.40 3.07
N GLN A 526 -6.77 28.56 2.87
CA GLN A 526 -7.43 29.82 2.56
C GLN A 526 -6.49 30.71 1.74
N VAL A 527 -7.06 31.58 0.90
CA VAL A 527 -6.30 32.55 0.10
C VAL A 527 -7.03 33.90 0.07
N PRO A 528 -6.30 35.02 -0.09
CA PRO A 528 -6.93 36.31 -0.37
C PRO A 528 -7.83 36.27 -1.61
N ALA A 529 -8.93 37.03 -1.62
CA ALA A 529 -9.94 36.99 -2.68
C ALA A 529 -9.34 37.22 -4.08
N LYS A 530 -8.39 38.15 -4.23
CA LYS A 530 -7.71 38.44 -5.50
C LYS A 530 -6.88 37.25 -6.01
N ILE A 531 -6.17 36.56 -5.10
CA ILE A 531 -5.45 35.33 -5.41
C ILE A 531 -6.44 34.25 -5.82
N GLY A 532 -7.53 34.06 -5.05
CA GLY A 532 -8.58 33.11 -5.38
C GLY A 532 -9.13 33.31 -6.79
N GLN A 533 -9.48 34.54 -7.17
CA GLN A 533 -9.94 34.85 -8.54
C GLN A 533 -8.89 34.54 -9.62
N GLN A 534 -7.60 34.80 -9.34
CA GLN A 534 -6.53 34.47 -10.26
C GLN A 534 -6.34 32.94 -10.42
N LEU A 535 -6.48 32.17 -9.34
CA LEU A 535 -6.43 30.69 -9.39
C LEU A 535 -7.62 30.12 -10.18
N ILE A 536 -8.82 30.68 -9.99
CA ILE A 536 -10.02 30.32 -10.75
C ILE A 536 -9.81 30.58 -12.24
N ALA A 537 -9.30 31.76 -12.60
CA ALA A 537 -9.01 32.09 -13.99
C ALA A 537 -7.92 31.17 -14.58
N LEU A 538 -6.85 30.89 -13.83
CA LEU A 538 -5.76 30.02 -14.28
C LEU A 538 -6.24 28.60 -14.57
N ALA A 539 -7.18 28.08 -13.79
CA ALA A 539 -7.76 26.75 -14.00
C ALA A 539 -8.43 26.56 -15.37
N LEU A 540 -8.92 27.64 -16.01
CA LEU A 540 -9.50 27.57 -17.36
C LEU A 540 -8.45 27.44 -18.47
N THR A 541 -7.28 28.05 -18.26
CA THR A 541 -6.32 28.34 -19.34
C THR A 541 -4.96 27.66 -19.17
N GLU A 542 -4.68 27.02 -18.03
CA GLU A 542 -3.37 26.45 -17.72
C GLU A 542 -3.01 25.26 -18.63
N PRO A 543 -1.97 25.39 -19.47
CA PRO A 543 -1.62 24.35 -20.44
C PRO A 543 -0.84 23.17 -19.87
N HIS A 544 -0.21 23.30 -18.69
CA HIS A 544 0.69 22.28 -18.17
C HIS A 544 -0.01 21.33 -17.19
N VAL A 545 0.00 20.04 -17.50
CA VAL A 545 -0.71 18.99 -16.74
C VAL A 545 -0.34 18.95 -15.24
N GLN A 546 0.93 19.15 -14.88
CA GLN A 546 1.34 19.17 -13.47
C GLN A 546 0.78 20.39 -12.70
N VAL A 547 0.58 21.52 -13.38
CA VAL A 547 -0.02 22.71 -12.76
C VAL A 547 -1.52 22.48 -12.57
N ARG A 548 -2.20 21.90 -13.55
CA ARG A 548 -3.61 21.47 -13.42
C ARG A 548 -3.80 20.43 -12.32
N SER A 549 -2.91 19.45 -12.18
CA SER A 549 -2.92 18.48 -11.09
C SER A 549 -2.77 19.15 -9.71
N GLN A 550 -1.88 20.13 -9.58
CA GLN A 550 -1.77 20.91 -8.34
C GLN A 550 -2.98 21.82 -8.10
N LEU A 551 -3.58 22.43 -9.12
CA LEU A 551 -4.83 23.18 -9.01
C LEU A 551 -5.97 22.27 -8.56
N ALA A 552 -6.10 21.07 -9.13
CA ALA A 552 -7.08 20.07 -8.71
C ALA A 552 -6.89 19.70 -7.23
N SER A 553 -5.65 19.42 -6.81
CA SER A 553 -5.30 19.10 -5.41
C SER A 553 -5.65 20.25 -4.46
N SER A 554 -5.28 21.48 -4.85
CA SER A 554 -5.52 22.69 -4.06
C SER A 554 -7.01 23.06 -4.02
N SER A 555 -7.74 22.75 -5.09
CA SER A 555 -9.19 22.94 -5.14
C SER A 555 -9.88 22.15 -4.04
N LYS A 556 -9.38 20.97 -3.62
CA LYS A 556 -9.92 20.22 -2.47
C LYS A 556 -9.60 20.87 -1.12
N ARG A 557 -8.52 21.65 -1.02
CA ARG A 557 -8.06 22.28 0.24
C ARG A 557 -8.83 23.56 0.58
N LEU A 558 -9.08 24.39 -0.43
CA LEU A 558 -9.66 25.74 -0.28
C LEU A 558 -11.15 25.75 0.14
N PRO A 559 -11.70 26.88 0.60
CA PRO A 559 -13.13 27.02 0.85
C PRO A 559 -13.95 26.83 -0.44
N ALA A 560 -15.25 26.52 -0.31
CA ALA A 560 -16.08 26.15 -1.45
C ALA A 560 -16.19 27.27 -2.50
N GLU A 561 -16.17 28.52 -2.07
CA GLU A 561 -16.30 29.74 -2.87
C GLU A 561 -15.15 29.89 -3.88
N ILE A 562 -13.99 29.27 -3.60
CA ILE A 562 -12.83 29.27 -4.50
C ILE A 562 -12.57 27.88 -5.07
N GLY A 563 -12.66 26.84 -4.24
CA GLY A 563 -12.36 25.47 -4.61
C GLY A 563 -13.33 24.89 -5.65
N LEU A 564 -14.64 25.16 -5.54
CA LEU A 564 -15.60 24.67 -6.53
C LEU A 564 -15.39 25.30 -7.91
N PRO A 565 -15.28 26.64 -8.06
CA PRO A 565 -14.99 27.23 -9.36
C PRO A 565 -13.69 26.72 -10.01
N ILE A 566 -12.63 26.46 -9.24
CA ILE A 566 -11.41 25.83 -9.77
C ILE A 566 -11.72 24.43 -10.32
N ALA A 567 -12.41 23.59 -9.53
CA ALA A 567 -12.75 22.22 -9.95
C ALA A 567 -13.67 22.22 -11.19
N PHE A 568 -14.66 23.12 -11.25
CA PHE A 568 -15.57 23.28 -12.38
C PHE A 568 -14.83 23.68 -13.66
N ASN A 569 -13.91 24.64 -13.55
CA ASN A 569 -13.10 25.09 -14.69
C ASN A 569 -12.16 23.97 -15.20
N LEU A 570 -11.64 23.12 -14.31
CA LEU A 570 -10.84 21.96 -14.72
C LEU A 570 -11.72 20.85 -15.34
N LEU A 571 -12.96 20.68 -14.89
CA LEU A 571 -13.88 19.70 -15.48
C LEU A 571 -14.28 20.02 -16.92
N SER A 572 -14.19 21.27 -17.36
CA SER A 572 -14.43 21.64 -18.76
C SER A 572 -13.25 21.32 -19.69
N ARG A 573 -12.13 20.79 -19.17
CA ARG A 573 -10.89 20.57 -19.92
C ARG A 573 -10.80 19.13 -20.42
N SER A 574 -11.24 18.89 -21.65
CA SER A 574 -11.24 17.55 -22.27
C SER A 574 -9.85 16.92 -22.43
N GLU A 575 -8.79 17.72 -22.43
CA GLU A 575 -7.40 17.23 -22.50
C GLU A 575 -6.98 16.37 -21.31
N ASP A 576 -7.67 16.46 -20.17
CA ASP A 576 -7.40 15.63 -18.99
C ASP A 576 -8.28 14.35 -18.94
N LEU A 577 -9.07 14.06 -19.98
CA LEU A 577 -10.00 12.91 -20.02
C LEU A 577 -9.33 11.56 -19.80
N GLU A 578 -8.12 11.38 -20.34
CA GLU A 578 -7.34 10.15 -20.21
C GLU A 578 -6.17 10.32 -19.21
N ASP A 579 -6.11 11.43 -18.47
CA ASP A 579 -5.12 11.60 -17.43
C ASP A 579 -5.36 10.62 -16.27
N ILE A 580 -4.28 10.03 -15.76
CA ILE A 580 -4.37 8.94 -14.79
C ILE A 580 -4.67 9.40 -13.36
N HIS A 581 -4.48 10.69 -13.03
CA HIS A 581 -4.78 11.20 -11.69
C HIS A 581 -5.90 12.25 -11.66
N ILE A 582 -5.85 13.27 -12.52
CA ILE A 582 -6.69 14.48 -12.45
C ILE A 582 -8.18 14.17 -12.30
N PRO A 583 -8.80 13.25 -13.07
CA PRO A 583 -10.23 12.94 -12.94
C PRO A 583 -10.65 12.53 -11.52
N LEU A 584 -9.85 11.72 -10.83
CA LEU A 584 -10.14 11.30 -9.46
C LEU A 584 -9.83 12.41 -8.44
N ILE A 585 -8.81 13.25 -8.65
CA ILE A 585 -8.58 14.41 -7.79
C ILE A 585 -9.77 15.37 -7.85
N LEU A 586 -10.30 15.62 -9.05
CA LEU A 586 -11.50 16.44 -9.25
C LEU A 586 -12.72 15.81 -8.58
N TRP A 587 -12.91 14.49 -8.71
CA TRP A 587 -13.94 13.77 -7.95
C TRP A 587 -13.79 14.02 -6.44
N TRP A 588 -12.61 13.81 -5.87
CA TRP A 588 -12.39 13.99 -4.42
C TRP A 588 -12.53 15.45 -3.97
N SER A 589 -12.29 16.41 -4.87
CA SER A 589 -12.55 17.83 -4.60
C SER A 589 -14.05 18.12 -4.52
N LEU A 590 -14.85 17.57 -5.44
CA LEU A 590 -16.31 17.67 -5.37
C LEU A 590 -16.86 16.93 -4.15
N GLU A 591 -16.45 15.67 -3.95
CA GLU A 591 -16.94 14.78 -2.88
C GLU A 591 -16.83 15.43 -1.50
N LYS A 592 -15.69 16.07 -1.19
CA LYS A 592 -15.48 16.78 0.08
C LYS A 592 -16.54 17.85 0.38
N ARG A 593 -17.24 18.34 -0.65
CA ARG A 593 -18.23 19.43 -0.56
C ARG A 593 -19.66 18.98 -0.77
N VAL A 594 -19.87 17.75 -1.23
CA VAL A 594 -21.20 17.19 -1.53
C VAL A 594 -22.16 17.35 -0.34
N ALA A 595 -21.70 17.08 0.88
CA ALA A 595 -22.55 17.13 2.07
C ALA A 595 -22.93 18.56 2.53
N LYS A 596 -22.15 19.59 2.17
CA LYS A 596 -22.31 20.97 2.68
C LYS A 596 -22.73 21.98 1.60
N ASN A 597 -22.48 21.71 0.33
CA ASN A 597 -22.63 22.66 -0.78
C ASN A 597 -23.55 22.11 -1.89
N ARG A 598 -24.68 21.48 -1.52
CA ARG A 598 -25.64 20.87 -2.46
C ARG A 598 -26.15 21.84 -3.51
N GLU A 599 -26.51 23.06 -3.09
CA GLU A 599 -27.07 24.08 -3.98
C GLU A 599 -26.07 24.53 -5.04
N ALA A 600 -24.81 24.78 -4.67
CA ALA A 600 -23.76 25.17 -5.63
C ALA A 600 -23.47 24.06 -6.65
N LEU A 601 -23.53 22.79 -6.23
CA LEU A 601 -23.39 21.65 -7.15
C LEU A 601 -24.60 21.53 -8.09
N LEU A 602 -25.81 21.69 -7.57
CA LEU A 602 -27.03 21.66 -8.38
C LEU A 602 -27.10 22.84 -9.37
N ASP A 603 -26.63 24.04 -8.97
CA ASP A 603 -26.50 25.19 -9.86
C ASP A 603 -25.53 24.88 -11.01
N TYR A 604 -24.39 24.26 -10.72
CA TYR A 604 -23.45 23.82 -11.76
C TYR A 604 -24.11 22.85 -12.74
N PHE A 605 -24.82 21.84 -12.25
CA PHE A 605 -25.56 20.89 -13.10
C PHE A 605 -26.85 21.45 -13.72
N SER A 606 -27.27 22.67 -13.38
CA SER A 606 -28.41 23.32 -14.05
C SER A 606 -28.09 23.80 -15.47
N LYS A 607 -26.80 23.91 -15.78
CA LYS A 607 -26.26 24.37 -17.07
C LYS A 607 -26.13 23.19 -18.03
N ALA A 608 -26.80 23.25 -19.17
CA ALA A 608 -26.85 22.13 -20.12
C ALA A 608 -25.47 21.75 -20.68
N GLU A 609 -24.59 22.72 -20.89
CA GLU A 609 -23.23 22.53 -21.40
C GLU A 609 -22.33 21.71 -20.47
N VAL A 610 -22.58 21.75 -19.16
CA VAL A 610 -21.79 21.02 -18.15
C VAL A 610 -21.88 19.51 -18.34
N TRP A 611 -23.06 19.03 -18.74
CA TRP A 611 -23.31 17.60 -18.98
C TRP A 611 -22.51 17.07 -20.17
N GLN A 612 -22.23 17.94 -21.14
CA GLN A 612 -21.49 17.61 -22.36
C GLN A 612 -19.96 17.62 -22.16
N TYR A 613 -19.47 18.00 -20.98
CA TYR A 613 -18.03 17.94 -20.71
C TYR A 613 -17.60 16.48 -20.55
N PRO A 614 -16.62 15.98 -21.34
CA PRO A 614 -16.25 14.57 -21.34
C PRO A 614 -15.84 14.02 -19.97
N LEU A 615 -15.16 14.85 -19.15
CA LEU A 615 -14.79 14.49 -17.78
C LEU A 615 -16.01 14.33 -16.87
N VAL A 616 -17.02 15.19 -17.03
CA VAL A 616 -18.24 15.16 -16.23
C VAL A 616 -19.02 13.90 -16.55
N GLU A 617 -19.26 13.64 -17.83
CA GLU A 617 -19.99 12.48 -18.32
C GLU A 617 -19.31 11.16 -17.89
N LYS A 618 -18.00 11.02 -18.16
CA LYS A 618 -17.25 9.77 -17.92
C LYS A 618 -16.96 9.51 -16.44
N TYR A 619 -16.67 10.54 -15.64
CA TYR A 619 -16.16 10.33 -14.28
C TYR A 619 -17.01 10.92 -13.15
N ILE A 620 -17.85 11.92 -13.40
CA ILE A 620 -18.52 12.66 -12.31
C ILE A 620 -19.98 12.27 -12.14
N LEU A 621 -20.77 12.12 -13.21
CA LEU A 621 -22.22 11.90 -13.09
C LEU A 621 -22.56 10.65 -12.27
N GLU A 622 -21.98 9.51 -12.62
CA GLU A 622 -22.17 8.24 -11.90
C GLU A 622 -21.79 8.40 -10.42
N ARG A 623 -20.59 8.91 -10.14
CA ARG A 623 -20.06 9.05 -8.77
C ARG A 623 -20.88 10.02 -7.93
N MET A 624 -21.33 11.13 -8.52
CA MET A 624 -22.16 12.13 -7.86
C MET A 624 -23.50 11.52 -7.43
N MET A 625 -24.17 10.82 -8.35
CA MET A 625 -25.43 10.14 -8.06
C MET A 625 -25.23 9.04 -7.01
N ARG A 626 -24.18 8.21 -7.19
CA ARG A 626 -23.79 7.17 -6.23
C ARG A 626 -23.57 7.76 -4.85
N ARG A 627 -22.82 8.86 -4.72
CA ARG A 627 -22.48 9.49 -3.44
C ARG A 627 -23.69 9.96 -2.66
N PHE A 628 -24.65 10.62 -3.32
CA PHE A 628 -25.88 11.06 -2.66
C PHE A 628 -26.76 9.85 -2.28
N ALA A 629 -26.95 8.93 -3.23
CA ALA A 629 -27.75 7.72 -3.02
C ALA A 629 -27.18 6.83 -1.91
N SER A 630 -25.85 6.71 -1.79
CA SER A 630 -25.18 5.87 -0.80
C SER A 630 -25.50 6.25 0.65
N THR A 631 -25.94 7.47 0.93
CA THR A 631 -26.32 7.86 2.30
C THR A 631 -27.69 7.31 2.72
N GLY A 632 -28.58 7.05 1.76
CA GLY A 632 -29.99 6.75 2.01
C GLY A 632 -30.80 7.90 2.63
N SER A 633 -30.20 9.06 2.89
CA SER A 633 -30.87 10.16 3.57
C SER A 633 -31.92 10.80 2.66
N ARG A 634 -33.06 11.21 3.24
CA ARG A 634 -34.15 11.83 2.45
C ARG A 634 -33.65 13.05 1.67
N ASN A 635 -32.81 13.90 2.29
CA ASN A 635 -32.28 15.09 1.64
C ASN A 635 -31.40 14.75 0.45
N ASP A 636 -30.52 13.75 0.58
CA ASP A 636 -29.63 13.35 -0.51
C ASP A 636 -30.39 12.62 -1.63
N LEU A 637 -31.42 11.84 -1.29
CA LEU A 637 -32.32 11.24 -2.28
C LEU A 637 -33.15 12.29 -3.04
N MET A 638 -33.48 13.42 -2.42
CA MET A 638 -34.09 14.55 -3.13
C MET A 638 -33.10 15.23 -4.07
N VAL A 639 -31.80 15.26 -3.75
CA VAL A 639 -30.76 15.71 -4.70
C VAL A 639 -30.66 14.75 -5.88
N CYS A 640 -30.70 13.42 -5.64
CA CYS A 640 -30.77 12.43 -6.72
C CYS A 640 -31.95 12.69 -7.67
N ALA A 641 -33.13 13.01 -7.11
CA ALA A 641 -34.30 13.37 -7.92
C ALA A 641 -34.01 14.59 -8.78
N LYS A 642 -33.38 15.62 -8.19
CA LYS A 642 -33.08 16.86 -8.88
C LYS A 642 -32.05 16.69 -10.00
N LEU A 643 -31.01 15.89 -9.78
CA LEU A 643 -30.02 15.56 -10.82
C LEU A 643 -30.70 14.88 -12.02
N LEU A 644 -31.60 13.94 -11.78
CA LEU A 644 -32.38 13.31 -12.86
C LEU A 644 -33.28 14.31 -13.60
N GLU A 645 -33.93 15.24 -12.89
CA GLU A 645 -34.73 16.29 -13.53
C GLU A 645 -33.90 17.20 -14.43
N LEU A 646 -32.67 17.51 -14.00
CA LEU A 646 -31.74 18.40 -14.72
C LEU A 646 -31.04 17.72 -15.91
N ALA A 647 -31.05 16.39 -15.99
CA ALA A 647 -30.42 15.64 -17.08
C ALA A 647 -31.03 16.06 -18.44
N PRO A 648 -30.23 16.67 -19.35
CA PRO A 648 -30.74 17.24 -20.59
C PRO A 648 -31.08 16.16 -21.62
N GLU A 649 -30.42 15.01 -21.55
CA GLU A 649 -30.58 13.89 -22.46
C GLU A 649 -30.78 12.58 -21.71
N LYS A 650 -31.34 11.59 -22.41
CA LYS A 650 -31.59 10.27 -21.83
C LYS A 650 -30.31 9.52 -21.45
N SER A 651 -29.24 9.65 -22.24
CA SER A 651 -27.91 9.08 -21.97
C SER A 651 -27.37 9.52 -20.60
N HIS A 652 -27.46 10.81 -20.28
CA HIS A 652 -27.06 11.35 -18.99
C HIS A 652 -27.89 10.76 -17.84
N ALA A 653 -29.20 10.64 -18.02
CA ALA A 653 -30.07 10.02 -17.03
C ALA A 653 -29.72 8.54 -16.82
N GLU A 654 -29.35 7.81 -17.88
CA GLU A 654 -28.90 6.41 -17.80
C GLU A 654 -27.60 6.28 -16.98
N ILE A 655 -26.64 7.21 -17.13
CA ILE A 655 -25.41 7.24 -16.30
C ILE A 655 -25.74 7.50 -14.82
N LEU A 656 -26.60 8.48 -14.53
CA LEU A 656 -27.06 8.74 -13.16
C LEU A 656 -27.75 7.49 -12.59
N MET A 657 -28.67 6.89 -13.34
CA MET A 657 -29.37 5.67 -12.92
C MET A 657 -28.40 4.53 -12.61
N SER A 658 -27.34 4.36 -13.39
CA SER A 658 -26.27 3.39 -13.10
C SER A 658 -25.57 3.66 -11.76
N GLY A 659 -25.25 4.92 -11.46
CA GLY A 659 -24.66 5.31 -10.17
C GLY A 659 -25.62 5.09 -9.00
N PHE A 660 -26.91 5.36 -9.21
CA PHE A 660 -27.96 5.07 -8.23
C PHE A 660 -28.08 3.56 -7.96
N GLU A 661 -28.16 2.74 -9.01
CA GLU A 661 -28.23 1.29 -8.90
C GLU A 661 -26.98 0.70 -8.21
N THR A 662 -25.80 1.24 -8.52
CA THR A 662 -24.55 0.89 -7.86
C THR A 662 -24.59 1.18 -6.36
N ALA A 663 -25.11 2.35 -5.96
CA ALA A 663 -25.28 2.70 -4.55
C ALA A 663 -26.30 1.82 -3.82
N MET A 664 -27.27 1.26 -4.55
CA MET A 664 -28.34 0.41 -4.01
C MET A 664 -28.01 -1.09 -4.06
N LYS A 665 -26.86 -1.47 -4.63
CA LYS A 665 -26.48 -2.88 -4.77
C LYS A 665 -26.38 -3.55 -3.40
N GLY A 666 -27.09 -4.67 -3.26
CA GLY A 666 -27.18 -5.40 -1.99
C GLY A 666 -27.97 -4.68 -0.90
N ARG A 667 -28.73 -3.61 -1.21
CA ARG A 667 -29.51 -2.86 -0.23
C ARG A 667 -31.03 -3.10 -0.35
N SER A 668 -31.70 -3.29 0.78
CA SER A 668 -33.16 -3.39 0.87
C SER A 668 -33.78 -2.06 1.33
N GLN A 669 -33.91 -1.07 0.43
CA GLN A 669 -34.53 0.21 0.82
C GLN A 669 -36.06 0.18 0.62
N THR A 670 -36.79 0.36 1.72
CA THR A 670 -38.25 0.15 1.80
C THR A 670 -39.11 1.26 1.18
N SER A 671 -38.58 2.46 0.91
CA SER A 671 -39.27 3.48 0.09
C SER A 671 -38.35 4.63 -0.35
N PHE A 672 -38.56 5.14 -1.56
CA PHE A 672 -37.90 6.36 -2.04
C PHE A 672 -38.85 7.57 -2.02
N PRO A 673 -38.33 8.81 -1.94
CA PRO A 673 -39.15 10.00 -2.09
C PRO A 673 -39.94 10.00 -3.40
N LYS A 674 -41.21 10.41 -3.36
CA LYS A 674 -42.09 10.47 -4.55
C LYS A 674 -41.46 11.24 -5.71
N ALA A 675 -40.77 12.35 -5.42
CA ALA A 675 -40.09 13.15 -6.43
C ALA A 675 -39.00 12.34 -7.16
N LEU A 676 -38.22 11.54 -6.44
CA LEU A 676 -37.22 10.66 -7.03
C LEU A 676 -37.87 9.61 -7.93
N VAL A 677 -38.95 8.98 -7.46
CA VAL A 677 -39.69 7.99 -8.27
C VAL A 677 -40.24 8.62 -9.55
N ILE A 678 -40.81 9.82 -9.48
CA ILE A 678 -41.31 10.57 -10.64
C ILE A 678 -40.16 10.90 -11.60
N ALA A 679 -39.04 11.44 -11.10
CA ALA A 679 -37.89 11.79 -11.92
C ALA A 679 -37.30 10.57 -12.65
N MET A 680 -37.18 9.43 -11.96
CA MET A 680 -36.75 8.16 -12.55
C MET A 680 -37.74 7.67 -13.62
N SER A 681 -39.04 7.88 -13.42
CA SER A 681 -40.06 7.41 -14.38
C SER A 681 -40.03 8.13 -15.73
N LYS A 682 -39.54 9.38 -15.77
CA LYS A 682 -39.48 10.22 -16.98
C LYS A 682 -38.59 9.66 -18.09
N TYR A 683 -37.50 8.96 -17.73
CA TYR A 683 -36.49 8.47 -18.69
C TYR A 683 -36.67 6.99 -19.05
N GLY A 684 -37.83 6.43 -18.72
CA GLY A 684 -38.14 5.02 -18.87
C GLY A 684 -38.61 4.48 -17.54
N GLY A 685 -39.93 4.62 -17.30
CA GLY A 685 -40.69 4.21 -16.13
C GLY A 685 -39.96 3.24 -15.22
N GLN A 686 -39.69 3.68 -13.97
CA GLN A 686 -39.23 2.90 -12.83
C GLN A 686 -38.73 1.52 -13.28
N SER A 687 -37.44 1.44 -13.67
CA SER A 687 -36.89 0.22 -14.26
C SER A 687 -37.42 -0.96 -13.47
N ILE A 688 -37.90 -2.02 -14.12
CA ILE A 688 -38.50 -3.15 -13.40
C ILE A 688 -37.56 -3.59 -12.27
N SER A 689 -36.24 -3.56 -12.54
CA SER A 689 -35.15 -3.64 -11.57
C SER A 689 -35.32 -2.77 -10.32
N LEU A 690 -35.48 -1.46 -10.47
CA LEU A 690 -35.74 -0.54 -9.38
C LEU A 690 -37.10 -0.80 -8.69
N GLY A 691 -38.16 -1.07 -9.46
CA GLY A 691 -39.48 -1.40 -8.90
C GLY A 691 -39.42 -2.64 -8.01
N ILE A 692 -38.65 -3.66 -8.41
CA ILE A 692 -38.35 -4.84 -7.56
C ILE A 692 -37.64 -4.40 -6.27
N ARG A 693 -36.61 -3.54 -6.36
CA ARG A 693 -35.88 -3.05 -5.17
C ARG A 693 -36.73 -2.24 -4.20
N GLN A 694 -37.80 -1.61 -4.70
CA GLN A 694 -38.78 -0.87 -3.90
C GLN A 694 -39.87 -1.76 -3.29
N GLY A 695 -39.90 -3.05 -3.62
CA GLY A 695 -40.99 -3.93 -3.23
C GLY A 695 -42.31 -3.67 -3.98
N ASP A 696 -42.27 -3.00 -5.15
CA ASP A 696 -43.48 -2.79 -5.96
C ASP A 696 -44.01 -4.14 -6.47
N LYS A 697 -45.21 -4.49 -6.02
CA LYS A 697 -45.90 -5.72 -6.38
C LYS A 697 -46.13 -5.85 -7.88
N ALA A 698 -46.38 -4.74 -8.59
CA ALA A 698 -46.59 -4.76 -10.03
C ALA A 698 -45.29 -5.04 -10.80
N ALA A 699 -44.20 -4.36 -10.43
CA ALA A 699 -42.87 -4.62 -10.96
C ALA A 699 -42.40 -6.06 -10.69
N ILE A 700 -42.56 -6.54 -9.46
CA ILE A 700 -42.24 -7.92 -9.07
C ILE A 700 -43.06 -8.91 -9.91
N ALA A 701 -44.37 -8.73 -10.03
CA ALA A 701 -45.22 -9.62 -10.82
C ALA A 701 -44.82 -9.63 -12.31
N LYS A 702 -44.46 -8.46 -12.87
CA LYS A 702 -43.99 -8.35 -14.26
C LYS A 702 -42.62 -9.01 -14.44
N ALA A 703 -41.69 -8.81 -13.52
CA ALA A 703 -40.37 -9.43 -13.50
C ALA A 703 -40.48 -10.97 -13.40
N LEU A 704 -41.35 -11.48 -12.52
CA LEU A 704 -41.59 -12.91 -12.38
C LEU A 704 -42.11 -13.53 -13.67
N LYS A 705 -43.02 -12.84 -14.39
CA LYS A 705 -43.49 -13.28 -15.71
C LYS A 705 -42.38 -13.30 -16.75
N VAL A 706 -41.50 -12.29 -16.75
CA VAL A 706 -40.34 -12.24 -17.66
C VAL A 706 -39.37 -13.40 -17.36
N VAL A 707 -39.01 -13.59 -16.08
CA VAL A 707 -38.12 -14.66 -15.63
C VAL A 707 -38.69 -16.05 -15.97
N ALA A 708 -39.99 -16.25 -15.77
CA ALA A 708 -40.68 -17.51 -16.10
C ALA A 708 -40.83 -17.79 -17.60
N ASN A 709 -40.75 -16.77 -18.47
CA ASN A 709 -40.93 -16.91 -19.91
C ASN A 709 -39.58 -17.25 -20.59
N SER A 710 -39.41 -18.49 -21.04
CA SER A 710 -38.20 -18.94 -21.72
C SER A 710 -37.92 -18.25 -23.06
N LYS A 711 -38.89 -17.53 -23.64
CA LYS A 711 -38.73 -16.75 -24.87
C LYS A 711 -38.40 -15.27 -24.63
N ALA A 712 -38.37 -14.82 -23.37
CA ALA A 712 -38.01 -13.45 -23.06
C ALA A 712 -36.49 -13.23 -23.14
N ASP A 713 -36.08 -11.96 -23.22
CA ASP A 713 -34.67 -11.57 -23.29
C ASP A 713 -33.85 -12.14 -22.13
N ASN A 714 -32.80 -12.90 -22.45
CA ASN A 714 -32.03 -13.64 -21.46
C ASN A 714 -31.25 -12.73 -20.50
N GLN A 715 -30.72 -11.60 -20.98
CA GLN A 715 -30.00 -10.66 -20.12
C GLN A 715 -30.94 -10.06 -19.06
N LYS A 716 -32.13 -9.60 -19.46
CA LYS A 716 -33.14 -9.10 -18.51
C LYS A 716 -33.59 -10.15 -17.50
N ARG A 717 -33.69 -11.42 -17.91
CA ARG A 717 -34.01 -12.52 -17.00
C ARG A 717 -32.89 -12.70 -15.97
N LEU A 718 -31.63 -12.69 -16.38
CA LEU A 718 -30.47 -12.76 -15.47
C LEU A 718 -30.49 -11.60 -14.47
N ASP A 719 -30.66 -10.37 -14.97
CA ASP A 719 -30.68 -9.16 -14.15
C ASP A 719 -31.77 -9.23 -13.06
N TYR A 720 -33.00 -9.63 -13.43
CA TYR A 720 -34.10 -9.74 -12.46
C TYR A 720 -33.89 -10.87 -11.45
N ILE A 721 -33.36 -12.02 -11.88
CA ILE A 721 -33.03 -13.11 -10.96
C ILE A 721 -32.02 -12.63 -9.91
N GLN A 722 -30.98 -11.92 -10.34
CA GLN A 722 -29.99 -11.35 -9.42
C GLN A 722 -30.65 -10.37 -8.44
N ILE A 723 -31.47 -9.43 -8.93
CA ILE A 723 -32.14 -8.44 -8.09
C ILE A 723 -33.09 -9.08 -7.08
N PHE A 724 -33.82 -10.13 -7.47
CA PHE A 724 -34.67 -10.86 -6.53
C PHE A 724 -33.87 -11.36 -5.33
N GLY A 725 -32.71 -11.97 -5.56
CA GLY A 725 -31.81 -12.39 -4.49
C GLY A 725 -31.34 -11.21 -3.63
N GLU A 726 -30.99 -10.08 -4.24
CA GLU A 726 -30.50 -8.91 -3.52
C GLU A 726 -31.53 -8.27 -2.58
N VAL A 727 -32.82 -8.28 -2.94
CA VAL A 727 -33.90 -7.67 -2.12
C VAL A 727 -34.88 -8.68 -1.53
N LYS A 728 -34.51 -9.96 -1.53
CA LYS A 728 -35.23 -11.07 -0.88
C LYS A 728 -36.72 -11.16 -1.26
N VAL A 729 -37.02 -11.15 -2.56
CA VAL A 729 -38.39 -11.33 -3.10
C VAL A 729 -38.88 -12.78 -3.01
N THR A 730 -39.52 -13.14 -1.90
CA THR A 730 -39.94 -14.53 -1.62
C THR A 730 -40.84 -15.15 -2.69
N GLN A 731 -41.64 -14.35 -3.40
CA GLN A 731 -42.52 -14.83 -4.47
C GLN A 731 -41.75 -15.41 -5.67
N CYS A 732 -40.44 -15.15 -5.80
CA CYS A 732 -39.64 -15.73 -6.88
C CYS A 732 -39.26 -17.19 -6.63
N ILE A 733 -39.29 -17.68 -5.38
CA ILE A 733 -38.80 -19.01 -5.01
C ILE A 733 -39.43 -20.11 -5.88
N PRO A 734 -40.77 -20.20 -6.06
CA PRO A 734 -41.37 -21.23 -6.91
C PRO A 734 -40.96 -21.12 -8.38
N VAL A 735 -40.78 -19.89 -8.89
CA VAL A 735 -40.39 -19.64 -10.28
C VAL A 735 -38.94 -20.08 -10.53
N LEU A 736 -38.03 -19.71 -9.63
CA LEU A 736 -36.62 -20.08 -9.72
C LEU A 736 -36.42 -21.59 -9.56
N LEU A 737 -37.13 -22.22 -8.61
CA LEU A 737 -37.13 -23.68 -8.45
C LEU A 737 -37.68 -24.40 -9.69
N LYS A 738 -38.69 -23.82 -10.37
CA LYS A 738 -39.18 -24.35 -11.65
C LYS A 738 -38.13 -24.22 -12.75
N ILE A 739 -37.44 -23.09 -12.86
CA ILE A 739 -36.36 -22.90 -13.85
C ILE A 739 -35.26 -23.94 -13.66
N ILE A 740 -34.84 -24.20 -12.41
CA ILE A 740 -33.86 -25.23 -12.09
C ILE A 740 -34.32 -26.61 -12.60
N LYS A 741 -35.60 -26.94 -12.43
CA LYS A 741 -36.18 -28.23 -12.86
C LYS A 741 -36.37 -28.38 -14.36
N THR A 742 -36.80 -27.33 -15.06
CA THR A 742 -37.39 -27.46 -16.40
C THR A 742 -36.67 -26.70 -17.50
N SER A 743 -35.73 -25.81 -17.17
CA SER A 743 -35.01 -25.03 -18.18
C SER A 743 -33.87 -25.84 -18.80
N SER A 744 -33.66 -25.68 -20.11
CA SER A 744 -32.47 -26.19 -20.82
C SER A 744 -31.33 -25.15 -20.88
N ASP A 745 -31.52 -23.95 -20.33
CA ASP A 745 -30.54 -22.87 -20.34
C ASP A 745 -29.72 -22.90 -19.04
N LEU A 746 -28.46 -23.30 -19.17
CA LEU A 746 -27.54 -23.48 -18.05
C LEU A 746 -27.28 -22.18 -17.28
N GLN A 747 -27.16 -21.03 -17.97
CA GLN A 747 -26.93 -19.74 -17.30
C GLN A 747 -28.13 -19.35 -16.44
N MET A 748 -29.36 -19.59 -16.93
CA MET A 748 -30.59 -19.35 -16.17
C MET A 748 -30.67 -20.21 -14.91
N GLN A 749 -30.31 -21.50 -15.03
CA GLN A 749 -30.33 -22.42 -13.89
C GLN A 749 -29.31 -22.00 -12.82
N ILE A 750 -28.08 -21.65 -13.23
CA ILE A 750 -27.03 -21.17 -12.32
C ILE A 750 -27.43 -19.86 -11.64
N ALA A 751 -27.93 -18.88 -12.39
CA ALA A 751 -28.39 -17.61 -11.83
C ALA A 751 -29.51 -17.82 -10.81
N SER A 752 -30.45 -18.73 -11.11
CA SER A 752 -31.56 -19.08 -10.20
C SER A 752 -31.07 -19.68 -8.90
N ILE A 753 -30.11 -20.61 -8.96
CA ILE A 753 -29.46 -21.17 -7.76
C ILE A 753 -28.76 -20.05 -6.97
N ASN A 754 -27.97 -19.18 -7.61
CA ASN A 754 -27.25 -18.12 -6.93
C ASN A 754 -28.18 -17.12 -6.22
N ALA A 755 -29.31 -16.77 -6.84
CA ALA A 755 -30.31 -15.92 -6.20
C ALA A 755 -30.99 -16.61 -5.00
N LEU A 756 -31.29 -17.91 -5.11
CA LEU A 756 -31.94 -18.69 -4.05
C LEU A 756 -31.10 -18.82 -2.77
N GLN A 757 -29.78 -18.65 -2.86
CA GLN A 757 -28.88 -18.63 -1.70
C GLN A 757 -29.25 -17.58 -0.64
N GLN A 758 -29.96 -16.52 -1.04
CA GLN A 758 -30.32 -15.37 -0.21
C GLN A 758 -31.55 -15.61 0.68
N TYR A 759 -32.26 -16.73 0.49
CA TYR A 759 -33.52 -17.01 1.16
C TYR A 759 -33.35 -18.14 2.18
N PRO A 760 -33.79 -17.99 3.44
CA PRO A 760 -33.69 -19.02 4.47
C PRO A 760 -34.79 -20.10 4.37
N ASP A 761 -35.32 -20.37 3.17
CA ASP A 761 -36.43 -21.31 2.98
C ASP A 761 -35.91 -22.76 2.85
N GLU A 762 -36.37 -23.65 3.73
CA GLU A 762 -35.93 -25.06 3.75
C GLU A 762 -36.34 -25.84 2.49
N THR A 763 -37.41 -25.44 1.81
CA THR A 763 -37.89 -26.11 0.58
C THR A 763 -36.87 -26.00 -0.55
N ILE A 764 -36.06 -24.94 -0.56
CA ILE A 764 -34.99 -24.74 -1.55
C ILE A 764 -33.97 -25.88 -1.43
N GLY A 765 -33.44 -26.12 -0.23
CA GLY A 765 -32.49 -27.19 0.03
C GLY A 765 -33.03 -28.55 -0.37
N LYS A 766 -34.31 -28.84 -0.05
CA LYS A 766 -34.99 -30.09 -0.42
C LYS A 766 -35.10 -30.26 -1.93
N VAL A 767 -35.56 -29.23 -2.65
CA VAL A 767 -35.76 -29.29 -4.10
C VAL A 767 -34.44 -29.38 -4.87
N VAL A 768 -33.45 -28.58 -4.48
CA VAL A 768 -32.12 -28.61 -5.11
C VAL A 768 -31.44 -29.95 -4.88
N THR A 769 -31.53 -30.49 -3.66
CA THR A 769 -31.03 -31.84 -3.32
C THR A 769 -31.72 -32.93 -4.15
N ALA A 770 -33.04 -32.85 -4.31
CA ALA A 770 -33.80 -33.83 -5.10
C ALA A 770 -33.45 -33.81 -6.60
N GLN A 771 -33.19 -32.64 -7.19
CA GLN A 771 -32.80 -32.53 -8.60
C GLN A 771 -31.33 -32.76 -8.89
N TYR A 772 -30.48 -32.70 -7.86
CA TYR A 772 -29.04 -32.81 -7.99
C TYR A 772 -28.55 -33.98 -8.88
N PRO A 773 -29.13 -35.20 -8.84
CA PRO A 773 -28.69 -36.31 -9.69
C PRO A 773 -28.81 -36.02 -11.20
N GLU A 774 -29.83 -35.26 -11.61
CA GLU A 774 -30.14 -34.94 -13.01
C GLU A 774 -29.38 -33.71 -13.54
N MET A 775 -28.62 -33.01 -12.69
CA MET A 775 -27.91 -31.79 -13.06
C MET A 775 -26.63 -32.09 -13.84
N SER A 776 -26.27 -31.21 -14.79
CA SER A 776 -24.93 -31.18 -15.39
C SER A 776 -23.86 -30.79 -14.36
N ASP A 777 -22.59 -31.05 -14.64
CA ASP A 777 -21.50 -30.80 -13.68
C ASP A 777 -21.36 -29.31 -13.29
N ASP A 778 -21.54 -28.40 -14.24
CA ASP A 778 -21.53 -26.94 -13.94
C ASP A 778 -22.68 -26.55 -13.01
N LEU A 779 -23.87 -27.13 -13.21
CA LEU A 779 -25.03 -26.85 -12.38
C LEU A 779 -24.93 -27.51 -10.99
N ARG A 780 -24.35 -28.72 -10.92
CA ARG A 780 -24.01 -29.39 -9.65
C ARG A 780 -23.07 -28.52 -8.82
N SER A 781 -22.08 -27.86 -9.42
CA SER A 781 -21.17 -26.95 -8.71
C SER A 781 -21.91 -25.79 -8.01
N ALA A 782 -22.86 -25.15 -8.71
CA ALA A 782 -23.70 -24.11 -8.13
C ALA A 782 -24.59 -24.68 -7.01
N ALA A 783 -25.22 -25.84 -7.23
CA ALA A 783 -26.09 -26.50 -6.26
C ALA A 783 -25.35 -26.90 -4.98
N GLN A 784 -24.15 -27.48 -5.11
CA GLN A 784 -23.23 -27.82 -4.03
C GLN A 784 -22.90 -26.61 -3.16
N THR A 785 -22.62 -25.47 -3.79
CA THR A 785 -22.38 -24.22 -3.09
C THR A 785 -23.62 -23.84 -2.28
N LEU A 786 -24.81 -23.80 -2.90
CA LEU A 786 -26.07 -23.48 -2.22
C LEU A 786 -26.30 -24.37 -1.00
N VAL A 787 -26.27 -25.69 -1.13
CA VAL A 787 -26.59 -26.59 0.00
C VAL A 787 -25.58 -26.50 1.14
N SER A 788 -24.37 -25.97 0.88
CA SER A 788 -23.31 -25.84 1.89
C SER A 788 -23.38 -24.57 2.74
N ILE A 789 -24.14 -23.54 2.34
CA ILE A 789 -24.14 -22.22 3.03
C ILE A 789 -25.15 -22.11 4.19
N ARG A 790 -25.99 -23.13 4.41
CA ARG A 790 -26.89 -23.21 5.56
C ARG A 790 -26.93 -24.61 6.16
N LYS A 791 -26.92 -24.67 7.50
CA LYS A 791 -26.96 -25.91 8.29
C LYS A 791 -28.14 -26.84 7.92
N PRO A 792 -29.41 -26.39 7.79
CA PRO A 792 -30.52 -27.27 7.45
C PRO A 792 -30.38 -27.90 6.06
N TRP A 793 -29.93 -27.13 5.06
CA TRP A 793 -29.74 -27.60 3.69
C TRP A 793 -28.60 -28.60 3.58
N THR A 794 -27.51 -28.36 4.31
CA THR A 794 -26.39 -29.31 4.42
C THR A 794 -26.85 -30.64 4.99
N ARG A 795 -27.67 -30.61 6.05
CA ARG A 795 -28.22 -31.82 6.66
C ARG A 795 -29.09 -32.61 5.68
N GLU A 796 -29.97 -31.92 4.94
CA GLU A 796 -30.83 -32.55 3.92
C GLU A 796 -29.99 -33.22 2.82
N PHE A 797 -29.01 -32.50 2.28
CA PHE A 797 -28.14 -32.98 1.21
C PHE A 797 -27.32 -34.21 1.63
N LEU A 798 -26.71 -34.17 2.82
CA LEU A 798 -25.94 -35.30 3.35
C LEU A 798 -26.83 -36.50 3.69
N THR A 799 -28.07 -36.28 4.12
CA THR A 799 -29.04 -37.36 4.36
C THR A 799 -29.45 -38.04 3.05
N ALA A 800 -29.67 -37.26 1.98
CA ALA A 800 -29.95 -37.81 0.65
C ALA A 800 -28.76 -38.58 0.07
N LEU A 801 -27.53 -38.12 0.33
CA LEU A 801 -26.30 -38.85 0.01
C LEU A 801 -26.21 -40.16 0.79
N ASP A 802 -26.50 -40.15 2.09
CA ASP A 802 -26.51 -41.37 2.91
C ASP A 802 -27.55 -42.40 2.48
N ALA A 803 -28.70 -41.91 2.01
CA ALA A 803 -29.76 -42.75 1.45
C ALA A 803 -29.47 -43.26 0.02
N GLY A 804 -28.30 -42.98 -0.55
CA GLY A 804 -27.91 -43.40 -1.89
C GLY A 804 -28.62 -42.65 -3.03
N LYS A 805 -29.35 -41.58 -2.73
CA LYS A 805 -30.06 -40.76 -3.74
C LYS A 805 -29.12 -39.81 -4.47
N ILE A 806 -28.00 -39.45 -3.84
CA ILE A 806 -26.93 -38.68 -4.45
C ILE A 806 -25.71 -39.58 -4.59
N ASN A 807 -25.22 -39.70 -5.81
CA ASN A 807 -23.97 -40.39 -6.10
C ASN A 807 -22.81 -39.60 -5.44
N LYS A 808 -22.06 -40.26 -4.55
CA LYS A 808 -20.94 -39.67 -3.81
C LYS A 808 -19.83 -39.16 -4.74
N GLU A 809 -19.54 -39.86 -5.84
CA GLU A 809 -18.49 -39.51 -6.79
C GLU A 809 -18.74 -38.15 -7.47
N THR A 810 -20.00 -37.70 -7.51
CA THR A 810 -20.37 -36.37 -8.03
C THR A 810 -20.20 -35.24 -7.01
N VAL A 811 -19.89 -35.54 -5.74
CA VAL A 811 -19.69 -34.55 -4.67
C VAL A 811 -18.20 -34.38 -4.38
N PRO A 812 -17.58 -33.24 -4.75
CA PRO A 812 -16.20 -32.96 -4.43
C PRO A 812 -15.95 -32.92 -2.93
N VAL A 813 -14.79 -33.42 -2.51
CA VAL A 813 -14.34 -33.35 -1.11
C VAL A 813 -14.31 -31.91 -0.59
N GLU A 814 -14.02 -30.93 -1.46
CA GLU A 814 -14.04 -29.50 -1.09
C GLU A 814 -15.43 -29.01 -0.70
N THR A 815 -16.49 -29.52 -1.34
CA THR A 815 -17.88 -29.20 -0.98
C THR A 815 -18.21 -29.78 0.39
N ALA A 816 -17.84 -31.04 0.64
CA ALA A 816 -18.00 -31.66 1.95
C ALA A 816 -17.18 -30.93 3.04
N ARG A 817 -15.99 -30.42 2.69
CA ARG A 817 -15.16 -29.60 3.59
C ARG A 817 -15.86 -28.31 3.99
N LYS A 818 -16.52 -27.59 3.07
CA LYS A 818 -17.31 -26.38 3.39
C LYS A 818 -18.40 -26.66 4.43
N MET A 819 -19.00 -27.85 4.38
CA MET A 819 -20.06 -28.27 5.31
C MET A 819 -19.55 -28.54 6.75
N THR A 820 -18.24 -28.71 6.95
CA THR A 820 -17.64 -28.91 8.28
C THR A 820 -17.63 -27.65 9.16
N VAL A 821 -17.93 -26.48 8.57
CA VAL A 821 -18.01 -25.20 9.31
C VAL A 821 -19.11 -25.22 10.37
N TYR A 822 -20.15 -26.05 10.19
CA TYR A 822 -21.20 -26.20 11.18
C TYR A 822 -20.73 -27.10 12.33
N SER A 823 -20.71 -26.56 13.55
CA SER A 823 -20.52 -27.34 14.77
C SER A 823 -21.76 -28.20 15.06
N ASP A 824 -21.96 -29.25 14.26
CA ASP A 824 -23.09 -30.19 14.35
C ASP A 824 -22.59 -31.64 14.23
N ALA A 825 -22.84 -32.43 15.26
CA ALA A 825 -22.36 -33.81 15.35
C ALA A 825 -22.91 -34.73 14.26
N ASN A 826 -24.15 -34.52 13.81
CA ASN A 826 -24.76 -35.35 12.76
C ASN A 826 -24.14 -35.05 11.40
N ILE A 827 -23.91 -33.76 11.09
CA ILE A 827 -23.19 -33.36 9.87
C ILE A 827 -21.78 -33.92 9.88
N ALA A 828 -21.06 -33.81 11.00
CA ALA A 828 -19.71 -34.36 11.14
C ALA A 828 -19.67 -35.88 10.92
N ASN A 829 -20.62 -36.62 11.50
CA ASN A 829 -20.72 -38.07 11.36
C ASN A 829 -21.03 -38.50 9.91
N LEU A 830 -21.98 -37.84 9.25
CA LEU A 830 -22.33 -38.14 7.85
C LEU A 830 -21.17 -37.83 6.90
N ILE A 831 -20.47 -36.71 7.12
CA ILE A 831 -19.28 -36.37 6.36
C ILE A 831 -18.19 -37.42 6.58
N SER A 832 -17.92 -37.80 7.83
CA SER A 832 -16.91 -38.82 8.15
C SER A 832 -17.25 -40.19 7.56
N LYS A 833 -18.53 -40.59 7.57
CA LYS A 833 -19.02 -41.86 7.01
C LYS A 833 -18.74 -41.96 5.51
N HIS A 834 -19.01 -40.88 4.76
CA HIS A 834 -18.94 -40.90 3.29
C HIS A 834 -17.60 -40.44 2.73
N PHE A 835 -16.93 -39.49 3.38
CA PHE A 835 -15.74 -38.85 2.86
C PHE A 835 -14.48 -39.12 3.70
N GLY A 836 -14.62 -39.85 4.82
CA GLY A 836 -13.54 -40.06 5.79
C GLY A 836 -13.24 -38.82 6.63
N SER A 837 -12.14 -38.85 7.40
CA SER A 837 -11.72 -37.67 8.16
C SER A 837 -11.28 -36.55 7.21
N ILE A 838 -12.08 -35.50 7.06
CA ILE A 838 -11.74 -34.29 6.26
C ILE A 838 -10.87 -33.31 7.08
N SER A 839 -10.24 -33.77 8.16
CA SER A 839 -9.12 -33.04 8.76
C SER A 839 -7.94 -33.05 7.77
N GLY A 840 -7.40 -31.87 7.44
CA GLY A 840 -6.19 -31.75 6.61
C GLY A 840 -5.05 -32.59 7.18
N ALA A 841 -4.11 -32.99 6.33
CA ALA A 841 -2.95 -33.79 6.74
C ALA A 841 -2.21 -33.09 7.90
N THR A 842 -1.68 -33.86 8.83
CA THR A 842 -0.87 -33.31 9.93
C THR A 842 0.38 -32.65 9.37
N THR A 843 0.95 -31.68 10.10
CA THR A 843 2.19 -30.99 9.69
C THR A 843 3.33 -31.98 9.37
N GLU A 844 3.40 -33.09 10.09
CA GLU A 844 4.39 -34.14 9.87
C GLU A 844 4.14 -34.93 8.57
N GLU A 845 2.89 -35.27 8.26
CA GLU A 845 2.52 -35.92 6.99
C GLU A 845 2.76 -34.99 5.78
N MET A 846 2.47 -33.70 5.91
CA MET A 846 2.74 -32.71 4.86
C MET A 846 4.24 -32.54 4.62
N GLN A 847 5.06 -32.55 5.67
CA GLN A 847 6.53 -32.51 5.54
C GLN A 847 7.07 -33.76 4.83
N LYS A 848 6.56 -34.95 5.15
CA LYS A 848 6.91 -36.19 4.44
C LYS A 848 6.53 -36.12 2.96
N LYS A 849 5.35 -35.58 2.63
CA LYS A 849 4.93 -35.37 1.23
C LYS A 849 5.80 -34.36 0.49
N ILE A 850 6.15 -33.24 1.12
CA ILE A 850 7.04 -32.23 0.54
C ILE A 850 8.41 -32.86 0.22
N ALA A 851 8.97 -33.65 1.15
CA ALA A 851 10.23 -34.36 0.93
C ALA A 851 10.13 -35.38 -0.23
N ALA A 852 9.03 -36.14 -0.30
CA ALA A 852 8.78 -37.09 -1.39
C ALA A 852 8.68 -36.40 -2.76
N TYR A 853 7.88 -35.32 -2.86
CA TYR A 853 7.76 -34.56 -4.12
C TYR A 853 9.07 -33.87 -4.49
N GLN A 854 9.84 -33.40 -3.52
CA GLN A 854 11.16 -32.85 -3.77
C GLN A 854 12.08 -33.92 -4.39
N GLN A 855 12.08 -35.14 -3.85
CA GLN A 855 12.82 -36.27 -4.43
C GLN A 855 12.34 -36.57 -5.86
N THR A 856 11.02 -36.62 -6.10
CA THR A 856 10.45 -36.83 -7.45
C THR A 856 10.94 -35.80 -8.48
N LEU A 857 11.15 -34.55 -8.06
CA LEU A 857 11.65 -33.47 -8.90
C LEU A 857 13.18 -33.54 -9.13
N GLU A 858 13.91 -34.29 -8.30
CA GLU A 858 15.38 -34.42 -8.32
C GLU A 858 15.89 -35.73 -8.95
N THR A 859 15.14 -36.85 -8.91
CA THR A 859 15.67 -38.20 -9.19
C THR A 859 15.34 -38.83 -10.57
N SER A 860 15.03 -38.05 -11.61
CA SER A 860 14.65 -38.60 -12.94
C SER A 860 15.74 -38.50 -14.00
N LYS A 861 15.87 -39.54 -14.85
CA LYS A 861 16.68 -39.52 -16.10
C LYS A 861 15.93 -38.99 -17.32
N GLU A 862 14.60 -38.83 -17.22
CA GLU A 862 13.75 -38.29 -18.30
C GLU A 862 13.59 -36.77 -18.19
N SER A 863 13.75 -36.07 -19.32
CA SER A 863 13.52 -34.63 -19.42
C SER A 863 12.02 -34.29 -19.33
N PRO A 864 11.62 -33.33 -18.47
CA PRO A 864 10.21 -32.92 -18.37
C PRO A 864 9.75 -32.11 -19.59
N ASP A 865 8.46 -32.20 -19.91
CA ASP A 865 7.80 -31.51 -21.02
C ASP A 865 7.04 -30.26 -20.54
N ARG A 866 7.48 -29.09 -21.00
CA ARG A 866 6.88 -27.79 -20.62
C ARG A 866 5.52 -27.56 -21.26
N TYR A 867 5.26 -28.05 -22.47
CA TYR A 867 3.96 -27.91 -23.13
C TYR A 867 2.90 -28.79 -22.44
N ALA A 868 3.29 -29.98 -22.00
CA ALA A 868 2.45 -30.80 -21.12
C ALA A 868 2.20 -30.09 -19.77
N GLY A 869 3.25 -29.48 -19.20
CA GLY A 869 3.18 -28.69 -17.98
C GLY A 869 2.22 -27.50 -18.03
N GLU A 870 2.16 -26.78 -19.16
CA GLU A 870 1.22 -25.68 -19.38
C GLU A 870 -0.23 -26.15 -19.30
N LYS A 871 -0.56 -27.27 -19.94
CA LYS A 871 -1.89 -27.85 -19.89
C LYS A 871 -2.28 -28.24 -18.46
N LEU A 872 -1.34 -28.80 -17.70
CA LEU A 872 -1.53 -29.11 -16.28
C LEU A 872 -1.73 -27.83 -15.45
N PHE A 873 -0.98 -26.77 -15.73
CA PHE A 873 -1.15 -25.47 -15.08
C PHE A 873 -2.57 -24.96 -15.33
N GLN A 874 -3.00 -24.84 -16.58
CA GLN A 874 -4.33 -24.32 -16.90
C GLN A 874 -5.45 -25.13 -16.24
N LYS A 875 -5.28 -26.45 -16.18
CA LYS A 875 -6.24 -27.37 -15.55
C LYS A 875 -6.33 -27.22 -14.03
N HIS A 876 -5.19 -27.10 -13.33
CA HIS A 876 -5.12 -27.23 -11.87
C HIS A 876 -4.87 -25.91 -11.13
N CYS A 877 -4.12 -24.99 -11.72
CA CYS A 877 -3.66 -23.75 -11.11
C CYS A 877 -4.26 -22.50 -11.78
N GLY A 878 -4.42 -22.54 -13.12
CA GLY A 878 -4.83 -21.43 -13.97
C GLY A 878 -6.24 -20.91 -13.69
N LYS A 879 -7.11 -21.70 -13.05
CA LYS A 879 -8.43 -21.21 -12.58
C LYS A 879 -8.31 -20.10 -11.52
N CYS A 880 -7.30 -20.19 -10.67
CA CYS A 880 -7.10 -19.24 -9.57
C CYS A 880 -5.98 -18.26 -9.85
N HIS A 881 -4.93 -18.70 -10.53
CA HIS A 881 -3.69 -17.94 -10.66
C HIS A 881 -3.45 -17.53 -12.11
N LYS A 882 -2.92 -16.32 -12.28
CA LYS A 882 -2.30 -15.92 -13.55
C LYS A 882 -0.85 -16.41 -13.64
N LEU A 883 -0.46 -16.86 -14.83
CA LEU A 883 0.92 -17.04 -15.21
C LEU A 883 1.11 -16.60 -16.67
N PHE A 884 2.09 -15.73 -16.90
CA PHE A 884 2.36 -15.11 -18.20
C PHE A 884 1.17 -14.34 -18.81
N GLY A 885 0.22 -13.92 -17.99
CA GLY A 885 -0.98 -13.19 -18.43
C GLY A 885 -2.21 -14.08 -18.61
N GLU A 886 -2.06 -15.40 -18.55
CA GLU A 886 -3.16 -16.35 -18.67
C GLU A 886 -3.57 -16.90 -17.30
N GLY A 887 -4.88 -17.07 -17.09
CA GLY A 887 -5.46 -17.62 -15.86
C GLY A 887 -6.32 -16.63 -15.06
N GLY A 888 -6.70 -17.02 -13.84
CA GLY A 888 -7.68 -16.34 -13.00
C GLY A 888 -7.11 -15.32 -12.00
N GLU A 889 -8.00 -14.54 -11.38
CA GLU A 889 -7.67 -13.47 -10.42
C GLU A 889 -8.16 -13.77 -8.99
N ILE A 890 -8.33 -15.05 -8.65
CA ILE A 890 -8.78 -15.49 -7.32
C ILE A 890 -7.58 -15.60 -6.37
N GLY A 891 -6.46 -16.09 -6.89
CA GLY A 891 -5.17 -16.17 -6.23
C GLY A 891 -4.18 -15.18 -6.85
N PRO A 892 -3.00 -15.04 -6.24
CA PRO A 892 -1.99 -14.10 -6.72
C PRO A 892 -1.43 -14.44 -8.11
N ASP A 893 -1.06 -13.43 -8.90
CA ASP A 893 -0.38 -13.61 -10.20
C ASP A 893 1.02 -14.20 -10.01
N LEU A 894 1.17 -15.48 -10.34
CA LEU A 894 2.37 -16.30 -10.19
C LEU A 894 3.51 -15.86 -11.11
N THR A 895 3.25 -15.05 -12.15
CA THR A 895 4.31 -14.54 -13.04
C THR A 895 5.38 -13.78 -12.26
N THR A 896 4.96 -13.06 -11.20
CA THR A 896 5.82 -12.19 -10.39
C THR A 896 6.58 -12.91 -9.27
N PHE A 897 6.33 -14.21 -9.10
CA PHE A 897 6.86 -14.97 -7.99
C PHE A 897 8.18 -15.65 -8.30
N LYS A 898 8.96 -15.86 -7.25
CA LYS A 898 10.17 -16.68 -7.25
C LYS A 898 9.78 -18.16 -7.41
N ARG A 899 9.60 -18.58 -8.66
CA ARG A 899 9.16 -19.94 -9.02
C ARG A 899 10.33 -20.93 -9.15
N ASP A 900 11.57 -20.48 -9.03
CA ASP A 900 12.77 -21.31 -8.93
C ASP A 900 12.97 -21.92 -7.53
N ASP A 901 12.32 -21.37 -6.50
CA ASP A 901 12.31 -21.93 -5.14
C ASP A 901 11.28 -23.06 -5.03
N VAL A 902 11.69 -24.23 -5.53
CA VAL A 902 10.86 -25.45 -5.54
C VAL A 902 10.41 -25.84 -4.13
N GLY A 903 11.28 -25.71 -3.13
CA GLY A 903 10.95 -26.05 -1.74
C GLY A 903 9.79 -25.20 -1.22
N ARG A 904 9.83 -23.87 -1.45
CA ARG A 904 8.74 -22.97 -1.04
C ARG A 904 7.47 -23.18 -1.87
N MET A 905 7.59 -23.47 -3.17
CA MET A 905 6.43 -23.82 -3.99
C MET A 905 5.76 -25.09 -3.49
N LEU A 906 6.53 -26.14 -3.17
CA LEU A 906 6.00 -27.38 -2.61
C LEU A 906 5.30 -27.12 -1.28
N VAL A 907 5.88 -26.30 -0.39
CA VAL A 907 5.21 -25.89 0.85
C VAL A 907 3.87 -25.21 0.56
N ASN A 908 3.83 -24.23 -0.34
CA ASN A 908 2.60 -23.48 -0.64
C ASN A 908 1.55 -24.31 -1.39
N ILE A 909 1.94 -25.33 -2.16
CA ILE A 909 1.01 -26.19 -2.91
C ILE A 909 0.52 -27.37 -2.06
N VAL A 910 1.39 -27.97 -1.26
CA VAL A 910 1.06 -29.10 -0.38
C VAL A 910 0.36 -28.61 0.90
N ASN A 911 0.79 -27.47 1.44
CA ASN A 911 0.25 -26.83 2.64
C ASN A 911 -0.03 -25.33 2.42
N PRO A 912 -1.02 -24.97 1.58
CA PRO A 912 -1.39 -23.58 1.32
C PRO A 912 -1.83 -22.78 2.55
N SER A 913 -2.18 -23.45 3.66
CA SER A 913 -2.55 -22.79 4.91
C SER A 913 -1.34 -22.50 5.82
N ALA A 914 -0.14 -22.98 5.47
CA ALA A 914 1.10 -22.66 6.21
C ALA A 914 1.41 -21.17 6.18
N GLU A 915 1.15 -20.51 5.06
CA GLU A 915 1.39 -19.08 4.84
C GLU A 915 0.33 -18.54 3.87
N ILE A 916 -0.71 -17.86 4.40
CA ILE A 916 -1.72 -17.20 3.57
C ILE A 916 -1.17 -15.81 3.19
N ARG A 917 -1.12 -15.53 1.89
CA ARG A 917 -0.62 -14.24 1.38
C ARG A 917 -1.54 -13.10 1.81
N GLU A 918 -0.90 -11.99 2.16
CA GLU A 918 -1.54 -10.70 2.36
C GLU A 918 -2.46 -10.29 1.20
N GLY A 919 -3.68 -9.84 1.52
CA GLY A 919 -4.73 -9.47 0.57
C GLY A 919 -5.58 -10.65 0.10
N PHE A 920 -5.21 -11.89 0.45
CA PHE A 920 -5.97 -13.12 0.18
C PHE A 920 -6.41 -13.81 1.48
N GLU A 921 -6.44 -13.06 2.60
CA GLU A 921 -6.94 -13.59 3.86
C GLU A 921 -8.42 -13.90 3.78
N THR A 922 -8.77 -15.08 4.29
CA THR A 922 -10.12 -15.57 4.35
C THR A 922 -10.84 -15.08 5.59
N PHE A 923 -12.11 -14.71 5.40
CA PHE A 923 -13.05 -14.42 6.46
C PHE A 923 -14.30 -15.26 6.26
N LEU A 924 -14.82 -15.76 7.37
CA LEU A 924 -16.16 -16.32 7.47
C LEU A 924 -17.07 -15.21 7.98
N VAL A 925 -18.02 -14.79 7.15
CA VAL A 925 -19.10 -13.88 7.53
C VAL A 925 -20.33 -14.74 7.83
N VAL A 926 -20.88 -14.58 9.02
CA VAL A 926 -22.18 -15.13 9.43
C VAL A 926 -23.17 -13.98 9.39
N THR A 927 -24.22 -14.13 8.60
CA THR A 927 -25.29 -13.12 8.53
C THR A 927 -26.35 -13.40 9.59
N GLU A 928 -27.12 -12.38 9.98
CA GLU A 928 -28.23 -12.50 10.94
C GLU A 928 -29.27 -13.56 10.53
N ASP A 929 -29.45 -13.78 9.23
CA ASP A 929 -30.36 -14.81 8.71
C ASP A 929 -29.77 -16.23 8.74
N GLY A 930 -28.54 -16.42 9.25
CA GLY A 930 -27.87 -17.71 9.40
C GLY A 930 -27.16 -18.23 8.14
N ARG A 931 -26.92 -17.37 7.13
CA ARG A 931 -26.08 -17.71 5.97
C ARG A 931 -24.60 -17.54 6.33
N THR A 932 -23.79 -18.49 5.90
CA THR A 932 -22.33 -18.38 6.00
C THR A 932 -21.73 -18.03 4.64
N VAL A 933 -20.92 -16.96 4.58
CA VAL A 933 -20.14 -16.58 3.40
C VAL A 933 -18.66 -16.67 3.73
N ASN A 934 -17.92 -17.49 2.97
CA ASN A 934 -16.48 -17.65 3.15
C ASN A 934 -15.74 -17.12 1.91
N GLY A 935 -14.81 -16.19 2.11
CA GLY A 935 -14.07 -15.53 1.03
C GLY A 935 -13.08 -14.51 1.55
N PHE A 936 -12.47 -13.73 0.66
CA PHE A 936 -11.65 -12.58 1.04
C PHE A 936 -12.38 -11.25 0.79
N LEU A 937 -12.02 -10.20 1.50
CA LEU A 937 -12.64 -8.88 1.35
C LEU A 937 -12.12 -8.20 0.07
N ALA A 938 -12.99 -8.01 -0.91
CA ALA A 938 -12.67 -7.42 -2.20
C ALA A 938 -12.92 -5.91 -2.26
N ASP A 939 -13.96 -5.41 -1.57
CA ASP A 939 -14.32 -3.99 -1.50
C ASP A 939 -15.21 -3.70 -0.27
N GLN A 940 -15.40 -2.44 0.11
CA GLN A 940 -16.33 -2.03 1.18
C GLN A 940 -16.66 -0.52 1.15
N ASP A 941 -17.86 -0.16 1.62
CA ASP A 941 -18.24 1.20 1.98
C ASP A 941 -18.79 1.27 3.42
N ASN A 942 -19.44 2.38 3.79
CA ASN A 942 -20.01 2.59 5.13
C ASN A 942 -21.17 1.66 5.47
N ASN A 943 -21.85 1.08 4.48
CA ASN A 943 -23.07 0.31 4.67
C ASN A 943 -22.93 -1.13 4.18
N VAL A 944 -22.00 -1.42 3.26
CA VAL A 944 -21.81 -2.78 2.71
C VAL A 944 -20.34 -3.21 2.68
N ILE A 945 -20.11 -4.51 2.69
CA ILE A 945 -18.84 -5.15 2.33
C ILE A 945 -19.02 -6.03 1.10
N VAL A 946 -17.95 -6.25 0.33
CA VAL A 946 -17.93 -7.15 -0.82
C VAL A 946 -16.93 -8.28 -0.56
N MET A 947 -17.42 -9.50 -0.46
CA MET A 947 -16.64 -10.72 -0.24
C MET A 947 -16.46 -11.47 -1.55
N ARG A 948 -15.23 -11.86 -1.91
CA ARG A 948 -14.96 -12.73 -3.06
C ARG A 948 -14.67 -14.15 -2.60
N SER A 949 -15.47 -15.12 -3.04
CA SER A 949 -15.36 -16.53 -2.68
C SER A 949 -14.35 -17.29 -3.56
N ALA A 950 -14.02 -18.53 -3.16
CA ALA A 950 -13.04 -19.39 -3.86
C ALA A 950 -13.43 -19.77 -5.30
N ASP A 951 -14.69 -19.60 -5.66
CA ASP A 951 -15.22 -19.79 -7.02
C ASP A 951 -15.14 -18.52 -7.88
N GLY A 952 -14.60 -17.41 -7.33
CA GLY A 952 -14.43 -16.13 -8.02
C GLY A 952 -15.65 -15.22 -7.96
N GLN A 953 -16.76 -15.64 -7.36
CA GLN A 953 -17.96 -14.80 -7.24
C GLN A 953 -17.79 -13.72 -6.18
N SER A 954 -18.31 -12.53 -6.44
CA SER A 954 -18.32 -11.42 -5.47
C SER A 954 -19.71 -11.25 -4.87
N ILE A 955 -19.81 -11.36 -3.54
CA ILE A 955 -21.03 -11.31 -2.75
C ILE A 955 -21.01 -10.02 -1.92
N THR A 956 -21.96 -9.12 -2.17
CA THR A 956 -22.16 -7.90 -1.37
C THR A 956 -23.07 -8.20 -0.18
N ILE A 957 -22.68 -7.74 1.02
CA ILE A 957 -23.39 -7.96 2.28
C ILE A 957 -23.56 -6.62 3.00
N GLU A 958 -24.80 -6.28 3.40
CA GLU A 958 -25.05 -5.11 4.28
C GLU A 958 -24.39 -5.36 5.63
N ARG A 959 -23.70 -4.34 6.16
CA ARG A 959 -23.02 -4.42 7.45
C ARG A 959 -23.98 -4.71 8.60
N ASP A 960 -25.17 -4.12 8.55
CA ASP A 960 -26.21 -4.33 9.58
C ASP A 960 -26.75 -5.76 9.59
N ASN A 961 -26.59 -6.52 8.49
CA ASN A 961 -26.97 -7.92 8.43
C ASN A 961 -25.82 -8.88 8.82
N ILE A 962 -24.68 -8.36 9.29
CA ILE A 962 -23.54 -9.18 9.73
C ILE A 962 -23.67 -9.43 11.24
N ASP A 963 -23.88 -10.68 11.61
CA ASP A 963 -23.85 -11.13 13.00
C ASP A 963 -22.39 -11.28 13.48
N GLU A 964 -21.59 -12.03 12.71
CA GLU A 964 -20.16 -12.23 13.01
C GLU A 964 -19.29 -12.20 11.75
N MET A 965 -18.07 -11.67 11.86
CA MET A 965 -17.05 -11.75 10.81
C MET A 965 -15.73 -12.26 11.40
N LEU A 966 -15.41 -13.53 11.12
CA LEU A 966 -14.33 -14.26 11.74
C LEU A 966 -13.17 -14.52 10.76
N PRO A 967 -11.94 -14.07 11.05
CA PRO A 967 -10.80 -14.42 10.23
C PRO A 967 -10.52 -15.93 10.28
N GLN A 968 -10.26 -16.54 9.13
CA GLN A 968 -9.99 -17.96 9.02
C GLN A 968 -8.48 -18.24 8.99
N LYS A 969 -8.08 -19.37 9.60
CA LYS A 969 -6.68 -19.84 9.61
C LYS A 969 -6.31 -20.69 8.38
N LYS A 970 -7.28 -20.95 7.50
CA LYS A 970 -7.12 -21.83 6.32
C LYS A 970 -7.25 -21.04 5.03
N SER A 971 -6.41 -21.37 4.05
CA SER A 971 -6.41 -20.76 2.72
C SER A 971 -7.66 -21.16 1.91
N LEU A 972 -8.05 -20.34 0.91
CA LEU A 972 -9.00 -20.76 -0.14
C LEU A 972 -8.36 -21.74 -1.13
N MET A 973 -7.03 -21.75 -1.24
CA MET A 973 -6.33 -22.68 -2.11
C MET A 973 -6.47 -24.11 -1.57
N PRO A 974 -6.93 -25.07 -2.38
CA PRO A 974 -7.18 -26.44 -1.92
C PRO A 974 -5.87 -27.19 -1.64
N GLU A 975 -5.88 -28.04 -0.62
CA GLU A 975 -4.81 -28.98 -0.31
C GLU A 975 -4.85 -30.21 -1.25
N GLY A 976 -3.71 -30.88 -1.44
CA GLY A 976 -3.68 -32.17 -2.15
C GLY A 976 -3.78 -32.08 -3.67
N LEU A 977 -3.47 -30.93 -4.27
CA LEU A 977 -3.45 -30.70 -5.72
C LEU A 977 -2.59 -31.71 -6.50
N PHE A 978 -1.58 -32.31 -5.86
CA PHE A 978 -0.71 -33.32 -6.46
C PHE A 978 -1.20 -34.77 -6.28
N ASN A 979 -2.20 -35.04 -5.44
CA ASN A 979 -2.60 -36.41 -5.11
C ASN A 979 -3.08 -37.22 -6.34
N LYS A 980 -3.50 -36.53 -7.41
CA LYS A 980 -3.99 -37.13 -8.65
C LYS A 980 -3.01 -37.02 -9.83
N LEU A 981 -1.82 -36.48 -9.61
CA LEU A 981 -0.80 -36.34 -10.64
C LEU A 981 0.23 -37.45 -10.50
N THR A 982 0.61 -38.03 -11.62
CA THR A 982 1.76 -38.94 -11.69
C THR A 982 3.06 -38.18 -11.43
N GLU A 983 4.12 -38.88 -11.07
CA GLU A 983 5.45 -38.28 -10.91
C GLU A 983 5.90 -37.50 -12.16
N LYS A 984 5.61 -38.03 -13.35
CA LYS A 984 5.90 -37.35 -14.62
C LYS A 984 5.12 -36.05 -14.75
N GLU A 985 3.81 -36.06 -14.48
CA GLU A 985 2.98 -34.85 -14.56
C GLU A 985 3.40 -33.77 -13.57
N ILE A 986 3.82 -34.16 -12.35
CA ILE A 986 4.37 -33.21 -11.38
C ILE A 986 5.65 -32.56 -11.93
N ARG A 987 6.56 -33.36 -12.51
CA ARG A 987 7.77 -32.83 -13.16
C ARG A 987 7.45 -31.89 -14.33
N ASP A 988 6.52 -32.28 -15.20
CA ASP A 988 6.07 -31.47 -16.34
C ASP A 988 5.45 -30.15 -15.87
N LEU A 989 4.54 -30.19 -14.90
CA LEU A 989 3.93 -29.00 -14.29
C LEU A 989 4.98 -28.06 -13.70
N PHE A 990 5.93 -28.58 -12.91
CA PHE A 990 7.01 -27.75 -12.36
C PHE A 990 7.95 -27.23 -13.44
N SER A 991 8.14 -27.95 -14.55
CA SER A 991 8.96 -27.45 -15.66
C SER A 991 8.36 -26.21 -16.33
N TYR A 992 7.03 -26.14 -16.43
CA TYR A 992 6.31 -24.96 -16.91
C TYR A 992 6.22 -23.86 -15.84
N LEU A 993 5.86 -24.22 -14.59
CA LEU A 993 5.85 -23.26 -13.48
C LEU A 993 7.22 -22.61 -13.26
N ARG A 994 8.31 -23.29 -13.59
CA ARG A 994 9.68 -22.75 -13.51
C ARG A 994 10.15 -22.06 -14.79
N SER A 995 9.32 -22.00 -15.83
CA SER A 995 9.66 -21.25 -17.05
C SER A 995 9.83 -19.77 -16.71
N SER A 996 10.83 -19.13 -17.32
CA SER A 996 11.08 -17.70 -17.18
C SER A 996 10.31 -16.85 -18.20
N GLN A 997 9.74 -17.48 -19.23
CA GLN A 997 9.06 -16.83 -20.36
C GLN A 997 7.81 -17.64 -20.78
N PRO A 998 6.80 -17.04 -21.43
CA PRO A 998 5.71 -17.79 -22.05
C PRO A 998 6.25 -18.80 -23.07
N LEU A 999 5.51 -19.89 -23.29
CA LEU A 999 5.83 -20.81 -24.39
C LEU A 999 5.46 -20.15 -25.73
N PRO A 1000 6.22 -20.42 -26.81
CA PRO A 1000 5.96 -19.84 -28.14
C PRO A 1000 4.60 -20.22 -28.74
#